data_AF-A0A1G9VJ80-F1
#
_entry.id   AF-A0A1G9VJ80-F1
#
_cell.length_a   1.000
_cell.length_b   1.000
_cell.length_c   1.000
_cell.angle_alpha   90.00
_cell.angle_beta   90.00
_cell.angle_gamma   90.00
#
_symmetry.space_group_name_H-M   'P 1'
#
loop_
_entity.id
_entity.type
_entity.pdbx_description
1 polymer ?
#
loop_
_entity_poly.entity_id
_entity_poly.type
_entity_poly.pdbx_seq_one_letter_code
_entity_poly.pdbx_strand_id
1 'polypeptide(L)'
;MQRKEQMSQNLQDTLRALIETALPPDLNRKTPRFHMRAGGSSIAQEIAAELVRQAVASGLPLRNPIIAKKQLSGGNTAEIVEQLTLHAPFVFKLDSAKPKLAEEGRMMYNIHNNPKLPDRFKQAWPIIYAIRDQAPFAYIMEYFPRQDGWISLEDRLFPSAGQLPASPAEAVRCMHAVLDILFLGYQASKATRALPNLLEDYVARISERLAAAADKDSRFESRPLRINGEEFKPWKNYVGQLADNTSFLDSITPRFTTIAHGDPNPGNVLLRLDLDRIEVKLIDPKEWETGDYLFDVAKLTHFILATGPIEKLTLSGPTEFKVTDFDTLTDFTYQFEVPQWANDVVAACLDRVRQFAADNNDDYWQARYELAMASNLLGLPVGRLEKGRSHAAIALYGEGLRWLKKFCSRLPTAPAYAKRELVIVSSSEVEPDSLAEARDRIRTDVPQVVPAVDKRGFQTLHWLPKRTNANKKTVELSLEHEARLTATSEDALGFLKEQLSKSIAMRTGNTLLPDHQTFGRLTVRRVPRAPNAQSIDRYWELKDSASERRMTPRMMSLRERIKTSAFMTWETSEEQRALNLELPFVSYEQSAVIARLEFNWIDDLQLSIAEFVAGETGITDNPLILSARIAGIEGKKFEQVLEHTTFREKYLLHEDEREVFQLNIDHVIAQSLKTQRLAAYTDIDIAPSVLVNGHVLASLIAFSRALANRYNLTNVSATKVWRDALLTGEL
;
A
#
# COMPACT_ATOMS: atom_id res chain seq x y z
N MET A 1 6.94 5.46 -50.09
CA MET A 1 7.25 4.96 -48.75
C MET A 1 8.65 4.34 -48.71
N GLN A 2 8.99 3.39 -49.59
CA GLN A 2 10.33 2.78 -49.69
C GLN A 2 11.51 3.77 -49.87
N ARG A 3 11.36 4.88 -50.61
CA ARG A 3 12.40 5.93 -50.72
C ARG A 3 12.68 6.70 -49.42
N LYS A 4 11.72 6.76 -48.47
CA LYS A 4 11.93 7.43 -47.17
C LYS A 4 12.65 6.53 -46.17
N GLU A 5 12.36 5.23 -46.18
CA GLU A 5 13.07 4.23 -45.37
C GLU A 5 14.53 4.09 -45.80
N GLN A 6 14.79 4.07 -47.12
CA GLN A 6 16.14 3.93 -47.64
C GLN A 6 17.01 5.17 -47.40
N MET A 7 16.41 6.35 -47.25
CA MET A 7 17.12 7.59 -46.89
C MET A 7 17.39 7.69 -45.37
N SER A 8 16.50 7.15 -44.54
CA SER A 8 16.68 7.08 -43.07
C SER A 8 17.79 6.10 -42.68
N GLN A 9 17.86 4.94 -43.35
CA GLN A 9 18.90 3.94 -43.10
C GLN A 9 20.28 4.47 -43.48
N ASN A 10 20.39 5.12 -44.65
CA ASN A 10 21.65 5.66 -45.16
C ASN A 10 22.17 6.83 -44.29
N LEU A 11 21.27 7.61 -43.69
CA LEU A 11 21.63 8.67 -42.74
C LEU A 11 22.13 8.11 -41.40
N GLN A 12 21.52 7.03 -40.89
CA GLN A 12 21.97 6.36 -39.67
C GLN A 12 23.33 5.69 -39.85
N ASP A 13 23.55 5.03 -40.98
CA ASP A 13 24.84 4.38 -41.29
C ASP A 13 25.96 5.41 -41.49
N THR A 14 25.66 6.56 -42.10
CA THR A 14 26.61 7.68 -42.26
C THR A 14 26.95 8.34 -40.91
N LEU A 15 25.96 8.49 -40.01
CA LEU A 15 26.17 9.00 -38.65
C LEU A 15 27.02 8.05 -37.80
N ARG A 16 26.82 6.73 -37.95
CA ARG A 16 27.61 5.71 -37.25
C ARG A 16 29.08 5.72 -37.69
N ALA A 17 29.31 5.81 -39.00
CA ALA A 17 30.66 5.90 -39.56
C ALA A 17 31.42 7.18 -39.15
N LEU A 18 30.72 8.31 -39.00
CA LEU A 18 31.29 9.58 -38.51
C LEU A 18 31.65 9.54 -37.02
N ILE A 19 30.88 8.80 -36.20
CA ILE A 19 31.15 8.62 -34.77
C ILE A 19 32.35 7.69 -34.56
N GLU A 20 32.48 6.65 -35.39
CA GLU A 20 33.58 5.68 -35.31
C GLU A 20 34.92 6.23 -35.84
N THR A 21 34.90 7.20 -36.74
CA THR A 21 36.11 7.83 -37.30
C THR A 21 36.60 9.06 -36.52
N ALA A 22 35.80 9.63 -35.61
CA ALA A 22 36.11 10.88 -34.91
C ALA A 22 36.79 10.70 -33.53
N LEU A 23 37.16 9.48 -33.12
CA LEU A 23 37.91 9.24 -31.89
C LEU A 23 39.40 9.09 -32.21
N PRO A 24 40.28 10.04 -31.84
CA PRO A 24 41.72 9.84 -31.95
C PRO A 24 42.20 8.85 -30.88
N PRO A 25 43.07 7.90 -31.22
CA PRO A 25 43.84 7.17 -30.22
C PRO A 25 44.89 8.12 -29.65
N ASP A 26 45.13 8.04 -28.34
CA ASP A 26 46.07 8.85 -27.54
C ASP A 26 45.68 10.29 -27.20
N LEU A 27 45.12 10.45 -25.99
CA LEU A 27 45.41 11.60 -25.13
C LEU A 27 45.53 11.14 -23.67
N ASN A 28 46.76 10.79 -23.31
CA ASN A 28 47.25 10.67 -21.93
C ASN A 28 47.09 12.02 -21.20
N ARG A 29 45.97 12.26 -20.52
CA ARG A 29 45.83 13.33 -19.51
C ARG A 29 45.03 12.82 -18.32
N LYS A 30 45.60 13.01 -17.12
CA LYS A 30 45.05 12.62 -15.82
C LYS A 30 43.66 13.24 -15.60
N THR A 31 42.62 12.51 -15.99
CA THR A 31 41.27 12.64 -15.43
C THR A 31 41.34 12.32 -13.94
N PRO A 32 40.58 12.99 -13.05
CA PRO A 32 40.41 12.52 -11.68
C PRO A 32 39.87 11.10 -11.78
N ARG A 33 40.67 10.11 -11.35
CA ARG A 33 40.24 8.71 -11.35
C ARG A 33 39.05 8.61 -10.41
N PHE A 34 37.88 8.31 -10.97
CA PHE A 34 36.76 7.77 -10.21
C PHE A 34 37.26 6.50 -9.50
N HIS A 35 37.44 6.58 -8.18
CA HIS A 35 37.71 5.41 -7.36
C HIS A 35 36.39 4.69 -7.07
N MET A 36 36.02 3.75 -7.94
CA MET A 36 35.00 2.74 -7.66
C MET A 36 35.63 1.35 -7.73
N ARG A 37 35.41 0.53 -6.70
CA ARG A 37 35.95 -0.84 -6.59
C ARG A 37 35.31 -1.73 -7.67
N ALA A 38 36.15 -2.50 -8.38
CA ALA A 38 35.81 -3.25 -9.57
C ALA A 38 34.98 -4.52 -9.29
N GLY A 39 33.94 -4.75 -10.09
CA GLY A 39 33.14 -5.98 -10.12
C GLY A 39 31.76 -5.81 -10.78
N GLY A 40 31.02 -4.74 -10.43
CA GLY A 40 29.67 -4.43 -10.97
C GLY A 40 29.61 -3.16 -11.82
N SER A 41 30.75 -2.69 -12.33
CA SER A 41 30.96 -1.32 -12.80
C SER A 41 30.42 -1.00 -14.20
N SER A 42 30.25 -1.96 -15.11
CA SER A 42 29.83 -1.64 -16.49
C SER A 42 28.32 -1.38 -16.60
N ILE A 43 27.50 -2.27 -16.04
CA ILE A 43 26.03 -2.16 -16.09
C ILE A 43 25.56 -0.90 -15.36
N ALA A 44 26.14 -0.59 -14.19
CA ALA A 44 25.79 0.63 -13.46
C ALA A 44 26.14 1.91 -14.25
N GLN A 45 27.28 1.92 -14.97
CA GLN A 45 27.67 3.04 -15.82
C GLN A 45 26.75 3.19 -17.05
N GLU A 46 26.36 2.06 -17.66
CA GLU A 46 25.43 2.05 -18.78
C GLU A 46 24.05 2.59 -18.39
N ILE A 47 23.51 2.13 -17.24
CA ILE A 47 22.23 2.62 -16.70
C ILE A 47 22.33 4.10 -16.32
N ALA A 48 23.42 4.53 -15.67
CA ALA A 48 23.62 5.95 -15.37
C ALA A 48 23.67 6.80 -16.65
N ALA A 49 24.37 6.34 -17.69
CA ALA A 49 24.43 7.03 -18.98
C ALA A 49 23.07 7.07 -19.69
N GLU A 50 22.29 5.99 -19.60
CA GLU A 50 20.91 5.93 -20.09
C GLU A 50 20.03 6.98 -19.39
N LEU A 51 20.05 7.01 -18.07
CA LEU A 51 19.27 7.97 -17.28
C LEU A 51 19.67 9.42 -17.55
N VAL A 52 20.97 9.70 -17.73
CA VAL A 52 21.43 11.03 -18.13
C VAL A 52 20.91 11.40 -19.52
N ARG A 53 20.92 10.46 -20.50
CA ARG A 53 20.32 10.71 -21.82
C ARG A 53 18.82 11.00 -21.73
N GLN A 54 18.09 10.25 -20.91
CA GLN A 54 16.67 10.48 -20.67
C GLN A 54 16.43 11.87 -20.06
N ALA A 55 17.19 12.25 -19.04
CA ALA A 55 17.08 13.57 -18.42
C ALA A 55 17.35 14.72 -19.40
N VAL A 56 18.39 14.59 -20.25
CA VAL A 56 18.68 15.57 -21.30
C VAL A 56 17.55 15.64 -22.32
N ALA A 57 17.03 14.49 -22.77
CA ALA A 57 15.91 14.41 -23.71
C ALA A 57 14.63 15.05 -23.16
N SER A 58 14.42 14.98 -21.84
CA SER A 58 13.27 15.57 -21.14
C SER A 58 13.45 17.06 -20.77
N GLY A 59 14.53 17.71 -21.23
CA GLY A 59 14.74 19.14 -21.01
C GLY A 59 15.38 19.49 -19.66
N LEU A 60 16.33 18.67 -19.19
CA LEU A 60 17.10 18.80 -17.95
C LEU A 60 17.13 20.23 -17.36
N PRO A 61 16.34 20.51 -16.31
CA PRO A 61 16.27 21.84 -15.70
C PRO A 61 17.48 22.07 -14.79
N LEU A 62 18.58 22.61 -15.34
CA LEU A 62 19.75 22.97 -14.56
C LEU A 62 19.61 24.35 -13.94
N ARG A 63 19.70 24.43 -12.61
CA ARG A 63 19.71 25.71 -11.88
C ARG A 63 21.02 26.48 -12.08
N ASN A 64 22.16 25.78 -12.04
CA ASN A 64 23.50 26.37 -12.14
C ASN A 64 24.37 25.58 -13.13
N PRO A 65 24.16 25.73 -14.45
CA PRO A 65 24.98 25.03 -15.44
C PRO A 65 26.41 25.57 -15.45
N ILE A 66 27.40 24.71 -15.24
CA ILE A 66 28.80 25.07 -15.47
C ILE A 66 29.10 24.76 -16.95
N ILE A 67 29.29 25.81 -17.75
CA ILE A 67 29.63 25.66 -19.18
C ILE A 67 31.12 25.94 -19.35
N ALA A 68 31.89 24.89 -19.64
CA ALA A 68 33.28 25.05 -20.06
C ALA A 68 33.32 25.36 -21.56
N LYS A 69 34.11 26.36 -21.94
CA LYS A 69 34.28 26.78 -23.33
C LYS A 69 35.69 26.48 -23.80
N LYS A 70 35.82 25.93 -25.00
CA LYS A 70 37.11 25.73 -25.66
C LYS A 70 37.03 26.24 -27.09
N GLN A 71 37.77 27.30 -27.39
CA GLN A 71 37.87 27.81 -28.75
C GLN A 71 38.50 26.75 -29.67
N LEU A 72 37.88 26.53 -30.82
CA LEU A 72 38.37 25.65 -31.87
C LEU A 72 38.99 26.50 -32.97
N SER A 73 40.15 26.09 -33.48
CA SER A 73 40.76 26.72 -34.64
C SER A 73 40.24 26.03 -35.90
N GLY A 74 39.63 26.80 -36.81
CA GLY A 74 39.19 26.30 -38.11
C GLY A 74 37.81 26.80 -38.53
N GLY A 75 37.79 27.73 -39.49
CA GLY A 75 36.60 28.22 -40.17
C GLY A 75 36.85 29.60 -40.78
N ASN A 76 36.88 29.69 -42.12
CA ASN A 76 37.11 30.97 -42.81
C ASN A 76 35.88 31.90 -42.83
N THR A 77 34.73 31.40 -42.37
CA THR A 77 33.42 32.08 -42.51
C THR A 77 32.75 32.38 -41.17
N ALA A 78 33.12 31.68 -40.09
CA ALA A 78 32.49 31.85 -38.77
C ALA A 78 33.35 32.76 -37.89
N GLU A 79 32.72 33.74 -37.23
CA GLU A 79 33.39 34.71 -36.35
C GLU A 79 33.96 34.06 -35.08
N ILE A 80 33.25 33.05 -34.54
CA ILE A 80 33.66 32.28 -33.36
C ILE A 80 33.27 30.81 -33.58
N VAL A 81 34.21 29.90 -33.31
CA VAL A 81 33.95 28.46 -33.23
C VAL A 81 34.41 27.98 -31.86
N GLU A 82 33.48 27.51 -31.03
CA GLU A 82 33.75 27.01 -29.68
C GLU A 82 33.12 25.64 -29.47
N GLN A 83 33.85 24.76 -28.81
CA GLN A 83 33.29 23.58 -28.13
C GLN A 83 32.74 24.04 -26.77
N LEU A 84 31.44 23.80 -26.55
CA LEU A 84 30.79 24.01 -25.27
C LEU A 84 30.59 22.68 -24.56
N THR A 85 31.03 22.57 -23.31
CA THR A 85 30.81 21.39 -22.46
C THR A 85 29.99 21.78 -21.25
N LEU A 86 28.83 21.15 -21.08
CA LEU A 86 27.96 21.35 -19.92
C LEU A 86 28.33 20.35 -18.82
N HIS A 87 28.67 20.85 -17.65
CA HIS A 87 28.90 20.04 -16.45
C HIS A 87 27.70 20.15 -15.51
N ALA A 88 27.06 19.02 -15.26
CA ALA A 88 25.93 18.89 -14.33
C ALA A 88 26.17 17.69 -13.40
N PRO A 89 26.27 17.89 -12.08
CA PRO A 89 26.42 16.79 -11.13
C PRO A 89 25.06 16.17 -10.77
N PHE A 90 25.06 14.86 -10.56
CA PHE A 90 23.88 14.08 -10.17
C PHE A 90 24.23 13.12 -9.03
N VAL A 91 23.24 12.81 -8.19
CA VAL A 91 23.29 11.58 -7.39
C VAL A 91 22.65 10.46 -8.18
N PHE A 92 23.34 9.33 -8.31
CA PHE A 92 22.83 8.11 -8.91
C PHE A 92 22.63 7.07 -7.81
N LYS A 93 21.43 6.50 -7.73
CA LYS A 93 21.15 5.34 -6.87
C LYS A 93 20.73 4.16 -7.74
N LEU A 94 21.17 2.96 -7.36
CA LEU A 94 20.81 1.70 -8.03
C LEU A 94 20.59 0.58 -7.01
N ASP A 95 19.53 -0.19 -7.21
CA ASP A 95 19.23 -1.44 -6.51
C ASP A 95 18.99 -2.53 -7.56
N SER A 96 19.70 -3.64 -7.46
CA SER A 96 19.65 -4.72 -8.45
C SER A 96 18.34 -5.50 -8.46
N ALA A 97 17.55 -5.45 -7.38
CA ALA A 97 16.46 -6.41 -7.16
C ALA A 97 15.17 -5.79 -6.64
N LYS A 98 15.22 -4.74 -5.81
CA LYS A 98 14.04 -4.25 -5.09
C LYS A 98 13.46 -3.00 -5.76
N PRO A 99 12.13 -2.97 -6.03
CA PRO A 99 11.48 -1.82 -6.66
C PRO A 99 11.45 -0.57 -5.77
N LYS A 100 11.66 -0.74 -4.45
CA LYS A 100 11.63 0.34 -3.44
C LYS A 100 12.40 1.59 -3.84
N LEU A 101 13.55 1.41 -4.53
CA LEU A 101 14.36 2.55 -4.95
C LEU A 101 13.70 3.37 -6.07
N ALA A 102 13.04 2.71 -7.02
CA ALA A 102 12.27 3.40 -8.06
C ALA A 102 11.01 4.06 -7.48
N GLU A 103 10.37 3.43 -6.50
CA GLU A 103 9.22 3.98 -5.76
C GLU A 103 9.61 5.23 -4.97
N GLU A 104 10.76 5.21 -4.29
CA GLU A 104 11.36 6.38 -3.62
C GLU A 104 11.55 7.56 -4.59
N GLY A 105 12.16 7.30 -5.76
CA GLY A 105 12.31 8.30 -6.82
C GLY A 105 10.97 8.82 -7.34
N ARG A 106 9.98 7.94 -7.51
CA ARG A 106 8.65 8.31 -8.00
C ARG A 106 7.89 9.18 -7.01
N MET A 107 7.96 8.87 -5.72
CA MET A 107 7.36 9.70 -4.67
C MET A 107 7.94 11.12 -4.70
N MET A 108 9.28 11.26 -4.72
CA MET A 108 9.90 12.59 -4.78
C MET A 108 9.51 13.36 -6.05
N TYR A 109 9.45 12.68 -7.19
CA TYR A 109 8.97 13.25 -8.44
C TYR A 109 7.50 13.72 -8.33
N ASN A 110 6.62 12.90 -7.76
CA ASN A 110 5.21 13.22 -7.57
C ASN A 110 5.02 14.43 -6.65
N ILE A 111 5.76 14.50 -5.54
CA ILE A 111 5.72 15.64 -4.63
C ILE A 111 6.19 16.92 -5.33
N HIS A 112 7.31 16.88 -6.03
CA HIS A 112 7.86 18.05 -6.73
C HIS A 112 6.91 18.61 -7.80
N ASN A 113 6.14 17.73 -8.45
CA ASN A 113 5.22 18.09 -9.53
C ASN A 113 3.76 18.29 -9.09
N ASN A 114 3.44 18.13 -7.79
CA ASN A 114 2.06 18.24 -7.32
C ASN A 114 1.60 19.71 -7.28
N PRO A 115 0.63 20.14 -8.12
CA PRO A 115 0.22 21.54 -8.20
C PRO A 115 -0.50 22.05 -6.95
N LYS A 116 -0.97 21.15 -6.08
CA LYS A 116 -1.65 21.51 -4.83
C LYS A 116 -0.67 21.85 -3.70
N LEU A 117 0.62 21.52 -3.86
CA LEU A 117 1.62 21.74 -2.83
C LEU A 117 2.30 23.11 -2.98
N PRO A 118 2.55 23.83 -1.87
CA PRO A 118 3.26 25.10 -1.88
C PRO A 118 4.66 24.96 -2.49
N ASP A 119 5.10 25.94 -3.27
CA ASP A 119 6.42 25.94 -3.91
C ASP A 119 7.57 25.76 -2.91
N ARG A 120 7.48 26.41 -1.75
CA ARG A 120 8.48 26.26 -0.68
C ARG A 120 8.59 24.81 -0.20
N PHE A 121 7.48 24.07 -0.11
CA PHE A 121 7.51 22.65 0.25
C PHE A 121 8.10 21.83 -0.89
N LYS A 122 7.61 21.99 -2.14
CA LYS A 122 8.13 21.27 -3.32
C LYS A 122 9.63 21.46 -3.54
N GLN A 123 10.13 22.67 -3.29
CA GLN A 123 11.55 23.01 -3.42
C GLN A 123 12.42 22.36 -2.34
N ALA A 124 11.84 21.96 -1.20
CA ALA A 124 12.55 21.21 -0.17
C ALA A 124 12.79 19.74 -0.58
N TRP A 125 12.19 19.25 -1.66
CA TRP A 125 12.46 17.92 -2.19
C TRP A 125 13.48 17.99 -3.35
N PRO A 126 14.33 16.98 -3.52
CA PRO A 126 15.24 16.88 -4.67
C PRO A 126 14.46 16.80 -5.98
N ILE A 127 15.01 17.42 -7.01
CA ILE A 127 14.52 17.21 -8.37
C ILE A 127 14.97 15.82 -8.82
N ILE A 128 14.01 15.01 -9.27
CA ILE A 128 14.27 13.71 -9.89
C ILE A 128 14.28 13.89 -11.40
N TYR A 129 15.43 13.60 -12.03
CA TYR A 129 15.62 13.88 -13.44
C TYR A 129 15.24 12.71 -14.36
N ALA A 130 15.44 11.48 -13.89
CA ALA A 130 15.03 10.26 -14.59
C ALA A 130 14.93 9.08 -13.62
N ILE A 131 14.01 8.16 -13.91
CA ILE A 131 13.75 6.95 -13.12
C ILE A 131 13.72 5.75 -14.07
N ARG A 132 14.35 4.65 -13.67
CA ARG A 132 14.24 3.33 -14.28
C ARG A 132 13.38 2.44 -13.39
N ASP A 133 12.21 2.05 -13.89
CA ASP A 133 11.18 1.27 -13.19
C ASP A 133 11.27 -0.24 -13.43
N GLN A 134 12.37 -0.71 -14.00
CA GLN A 134 12.67 -2.12 -14.24
C GLN A 134 14.03 -2.47 -13.65
N ALA A 135 14.16 -3.68 -13.11
CA ALA A 135 15.43 -4.16 -12.56
C ALA A 135 16.57 -4.10 -13.60
N PRO A 136 17.79 -3.67 -13.21
CA PRO A 136 18.14 -2.99 -11.96
C PRO A 136 17.42 -1.64 -11.83
N PHE A 137 16.73 -1.44 -10.71
CA PHE A 137 15.98 -0.22 -10.43
C PHE A 137 16.96 0.91 -10.13
N ALA A 138 16.72 2.09 -10.68
CA ALA A 138 17.63 3.21 -10.51
C ALA A 138 16.94 4.55 -10.73
N TYR A 139 17.54 5.62 -10.22
CA TYR A 139 17.17 6.98 -10.58
C TYR A 139 18.37 7.91 -10.46
N ILE A 140 18.27 9.09 -11.10
CA ILE A 140 19.20 10.21 -10.90
C ILE A 140 18.46 11.42 -10.33
N MET A 141 19.08 12.10 -9.36
CA MET A 141 18.51 13.25 -8.68
C MET A 141 19.49 14.41 -8.50
N GLU A 142 18.96 15.56 -8.08
CA GLU A 142 19.70 16.76 -7.67
C GLU A 142 20.82 16.42 -6.67
N TYR A 143 22.00 17.01 -6.89
CA TYR A 143 23.17 16.85 -6.02
C TYR A 143 23.37 18.09 -5.13
N PHE A 144 23.62 17.84 -3.84
CA PHE A 144 23.81 18.88 -2.82
C PHE A 144 25.23 18.82 -2.25
N PRO A 145 26.22 19.46 -2.90
CA PRO A 145 27.61 19.37 -2.46
C PRO A 145 27.88 20.23 -1.22
N ARG A 146 28.75 19.74 -0.32
CA ARG A 146 29.18 20.48 0.88
C ARG A 146 29.84 21.82 0.57
N GLN A 147 30.53 21.93 -0.57
CA GLN A 147 31.18 23.16 -1.01
C GLN A 147 30.19 24.30 -1.31
N ASP A 148 28.92 23.96 -1.57
CA ASP A 148 27.83 24.93 -1.75
C ASP A 148 27.14 25.24 -0.41
N GLY A 149 27.71 24.80 0.72
CA GLY A 149 27.22 25.06 2.07
C GLY A 149 26.23 24.04 2.61
N TRP A 150 25.95 22.95 1.89
CA TRP A 150 25.03 21.90 2.37
C TRP A 150 25.67 21.04 3.47
N ILE A 151 24.99 20.92 4.61
CA ILE A 151 25.36 20.06 5.75
C ILE A 151 24.12 19.29 6.23
N SER A 152 24.25 18.05 6.69
CA SER A 152 23.10 17.38 7.32
C SER A 152 22.77 18.01 8.68
N LEU A 153 21.50 17.99 9.08
CA LEU A 153 21.07 18.40 10.41
C LEU A 153 21.78 17.55 11.47
N GLU A 154 22.00 16.25 11.20
CA GLU A 154 22.81 15.37 12.03
C GLU A 154 24.22 15.90 12.24
N ASP A 155 24.97 16.18 11.17
CA ASP A 155 26.35 16.68 11.27
C ASP A 155 26.40 18.05 11.95
N ARG A 156 25.34 18.86 11.84
CA ARG A 156 25.27 20.15 12.53
C ARG A 156 25.02 20.00 14.03
N LEU A 157 24.08 19.12 14.42
CA LEU A 157 23.67 18.93 15.81
C LEU A 157 24.65 18.04 16.60
N PHE A 158 25.20 17.02 15.94
CA PHE A 158 26.13 16.04 16.50
C PHE A 158 27.42 16.03 15.66
N PRO A 159 28.20 17.12 15.68
CA PRO A 159 29.34 17.27 14.81
C PRO A 159 30.47 16.30 15.16
N SER A 160 31.35 16.07 14.17
CA SER A 160 32.53 15.21 14.37
C SER A 160 33.52 15.83 15.36
N ALA A 161 34.40 15.00 15.92
CA ALA A 161 35.43 15.46 16.86
C ALA A 161 36.23 16.66 16.28
N GLY A 162 36.34 17.73 17.05
CA GLY A 162 37.04 18.97 16.67
C GLY A 162 36.17 20.06 16.04
N GLN A 163 34.89 19.79 15.80
CA GLN A 163 33.92 20.81 15.38
C GLN A 163 33.09 21.31 16.56
N LEU A 164 32.69 22.58 16.51
CA LEU A 164 31.90 23.19 17.59
C LEU A 164 30.44 22.71 17.54
N PRO A 165 29.88 22.21 18.67
CA PRO A 165 28.48 21.85 18.75
C PRO A 165 27.58 23.07 18.49
N ALA A 166 26.36 22.83 18.01
CA ALA A 166 25.38 23.89 17.88
C ALA A 166 25.08 24.50 19.24
N SER A 167 24.95 25.84 19.31
CA SER A 167 24.39 26.47 20.50
C SER A 167 22.91 26.08 20.64
N PRO A 168 22.33 26.11 21.85
CA PRO A 168 20.91 25.80 22.03
C PRO A 168 19.99 26.63 21.12
N ALA A 169 20.24 27.94 21.02
CA ALA A 169 19.47 28.83 20.15
C ALA A 169 19.59 28.46 18.67
N GLU A 170 20.77 28.04 18.22
CA GLU A 170 20.98 27.59 16.85
C GLU A 170 20.31 26.24 16.57
N ALA A 171 20.41 25.28 17.49
CA ALA A 171 19.76 23.98 17.36
C ALA A 171 18.24 24.12 17.20
N VAL A 172 17.62 24.97 18.03
CA VAL A 172 16.19 25.32 17.95
C VAL A 172 15.87 26.03 16.64
N ARG A 173 16.69 27.00 16.20
CA ARG A 173 16.50 27.70 14.93
C ARG A 173 16.54 26.76 13.73
N CYS A 174 17.51 25.84 13.68
CA CYS A 174 17.62 24.82 12.64
C CYS A 174 16.40 23.90 12.65
N MET A 175 15.93 23.46 13.82
CA MET A 175 14.73 22.65 13.91
C MET A 175 13.48 23.39 13.44
N HIS A 176 13.30 24.66 13.82
CA HIS A 176 12.18 25.45 13.31
C HIS A 176 12.15 25.55 11.79
N ALA A 177 13.31 25.70 11.14
CA ALA A 177 13.36 25.70 9.68
C ALA A 177 12.86 24.38 9.07
N VAL A 178 13.18 23.25 9.70
CA VAL A 178 12.71 21.91 9.28
C VAL A 178 11.22 21.74 9.54
N LEU A 179 10.74 22.09 10.74
CA LEU A 179 9.34 22.01 11.11
C LEU A 179 8.47 22.92 10.23
N ASP A 180 8.96 24.11 9.86
CA ASP A 180 8.25 25.00 8.95
C ASP A 180 8.01 24.36 7.57
N ILE A 181 8.96 23.58 7.05
CA ILE A 181 8.78 22.84 5.80
C ILE A 181 7.81 21.68 6.00
N LEU A 182 8.02 20.84 7.02
CA LEU A 182 7.19 19.66 7.25
C LEU A 182 5.71 20.04 7.47
N PHE A 183 5.44 20.99 8.36
CA PHE A 183 4.07 21.42 8.66
C PHE A 183 3.41 22.21 7.52
N LEU A 184 4.20 22.91 6.68
CA LEU A 184 3.69 23.47 5.42
C LEU A 184 3.19 22.36 4.49
N GLY A 185 3.94 21.26 4.39
CA GLY A 185 3.54 20.06 3.64
C GLY A 185 2.30 19.40 4.23
N TYR A 186 2.28 19.14 5.54
CA TYR A 186 1.15 18.48 6.22
C TYR A 186 -0.15 19.26 6.05
N GLN A 187 -0.10 20.58 6.25
CA GLN A 187 -1.27 21.44 6.10
C GLN A 187 -1.82 21.42 4.66
N ALA A 188 -0.96 21.48 3.66
CA ALA A 188 -1.37 21.52 2.26
C ALA A 188 -1.79 20.16 1.68
N SER A 189 -1.31 19.06 2.28
CA SER A 189 -1.55 17.70 1.79
C SER A 189 -2.60 16.92 2.57
N LYS A 190 -3.22 17.54 3.59
CA LYS A 190 -4.26 16.92 4.41
C LYS A 190 -5.38 16.33 3.54
N ALA A 191 -5.63 15.03 3.69
CA ALA A 191 -6.69 14.32 3.00
C ALA A 191 -7.54 13.53 4.00
N THR A 192 -8.84 13.80 4.03
CA THR A 192 -9.81 13.12 4.94
C THR A 192 -10.42 11.85 4.35
N ARG A 193 -10.08 11.52 3.11
CA ARG A 193 -10.57 10.31 2.43
C ARG A 193 -9.82 9.05 2.85
N ALA A 194 -8.55 9.20 3.22
CA ALA A 194 -7.71 8.10 3.67
C ALA A 194 -7.27 8.32 5.13
N LEU A 195 -7.09 7.22 5.86
CA LEU A 195 -6.66 7.20 7.25
C LEU A 195 -5.30 6.50 7.36
N PRO A 196 -4.39 6.94 8.24
CA PRO A 196 -3.15 6.21 8.52
C PRO A 196 -3.44 4.83 9.13
N ASN A 197 -2.60 3.84 8.84
CA ASN A 197 -2.77 2.49 9.37
C ASN A 197 -1.86 2.27 10.59
N LEU A 198 -2.35 2.62 11.78
CA LEU A 198 -1.53 2.54 12.99
C LEU A 198 -1.05 1.11 13.29
N LEU A 199 -1.84 0.10 12.93
CA LEU A 199 -1.50 -1.30 13.13
C LEU A 199 -0.31 -1.71 12.25
N GLU A 200 -0.29 -1.29 11.00
CA GLU A 200 0.78 -1.62 10.04
C GLU A 200 2.04 -0.78 10.30
N ASP A 201 1.88 0.54 10.40
CA ASP A 201 3.01 1.47 10.45
C ASP A 201 3.77 1.42 11.79
N TYR A 202 3.05 1.10 12.87
CA TYR A 202 3.61 1.11 14.23
C TYR A 202 3.64 -0.28 14.86
N VAL A 203 2.50 -0.95 14.99
CA VAL A 203 2.39 -2.18 15.79
C VAL A 203 3.10 -3.35 15.13
N ALA A 204 2.86 -3.58 13.83
CA ALA A 204 3.52 -4.64 13.07
C ALA A 204 5.04 -4.40 13.06
N ARG A 205 5.46 -3.15 12.82
CA ARG A 205 6.87 -2.75 12.90
C ARG A 205 7.51 -3.06 14.25
N ILE A 206 6.84 -2.77 15.38
CA ILE A 206 7.35 -3.12 16.71
C ILE A 206 7.50 -4.64 16.83
N SER A 207 6.45 -5.39 16.50
CA SER A 207 6.41 -6.84 16.64
C SER A 207 7.50 -7.53 15.82
N GLU A 208 7.59 -7.21 14.52
CA GLU A 208 8.56 -7.78 13.58
C GLU A 208 9.99 -7.48 13.99
N ARG A 209 10.27 -6.24 14.44
CA ARG A 209 11.64 -5.81 14.77
C ARG A 209 12.11 -6.37 16.10
N LEU A 210 11.22 -6.52 17.07
CA LEU A 210 11.51 -7.20 18.33
C LEU A 210 11.77 -8.69 18.12
N ALA A 211 10.95 -9.36 17.32
CA ALA A 211 11.16 -10.76 16.97
C ALA A 211 12.52 -10.95 16.26
N ALA A 212 12.80 -10.15 15.22
CA ALA A 212 14.07 -10.21 14.50
C ALA A 212 15.30 -9.87 15.37
N ALA A 213 15.14 -9.02 16.39
CA ALA A 213 16.21 -8.75 17.35
C ALA A 213 16.44 -9.95 18.29
N ALA A 214 15.37 -10.56 18.80
CA ALA A 214 15.42 -11.75 19.65
C ALA A 214 16.05 -12.95 18.92
N ASP A 215 15.71 -13.15 17.63
CA ASP A 215 16.27 -14.21 16.81
C ASP A 215 17.78 -14.04 16.58
N LYS A 216 18.26 -12.79 16.55
CA LYS A 216 19.68 -12.47 16.37
C LYS A 216 20.48 -12.50 17.66
N ASP A 217 19.86 -12.17 18.79
CA ASP A 217 20.53 -12.01 20.07
C ASP A 217 19.56 -12.29 21.22
N SER A 218 19.85 -13.32 22.01
CA SER A 218 18.97 -13.81 23.06
C SER A 218 18.67 -12.76 24.14
N ARG A 219 19.49 -11.71 24.28
CA ARG A 219 19.22 -10.60 25.21
C ARG A 219 17.92 -9.84 24.89
N PHE A 220 17.42 -9.95 23.65
CA PHE A 220 16.18 -9.32 23.21
C PHE A 220 14.97 -10.27 23.26
N GLU A 221 15.14 -11.51 23.76
CA GLU A 221 14.03 -12.42 23.99
C GLU A 221 12.95 -11.81 24.90
N SER A 222 11.70 -12.24 24.68
CA SER A 222 10.56 -11.75 25.44
C SER A 222 10.52 -12.34 26.85
N ARG A 223 11.26 -11.74 27.77
CA ARG A 223 11.32 -12.08 29.20
C ARG A 223 11.09 -10.84 30.08
N PRO A 224 10.79 -11.01 31.38
CA PRO A 224 10.77 -9.90 32.32
C PRO A 224 12.14 -9.20 32.36
N LEU A 225 12.15 -7.87 32.38
CA LEU A 225 13.37 -7.06 32.40
C LEU A 225 13.31 -6.01 33.51
N ARG A 226 14.47 -5.64 34.03
CA ARG A 226 14.65 -4.41 34.81
C ARG A 226 15.57 -3.47 34.04
N ILE A 227 15.14 -2.24 33.78
CA ILE A 227 15.87 -1.28 32.94
C ILE A 227 16.07 0.02 33.71
N ASN A 228 17.31 0.31 34.10
CA ASN A 228 17.71 1.35 35.07
C ASN A 228 16.79 1.37 36.31
N GLY A 229 16.58 0.20 36.93
CA GLY A 229 15.78 0.06 38.15
C GLY A 229 14.26 -0.05 37.94
N GLU A 230 13.73 0.22 36.74
CA GLU A 230 12.31 0.08 36.44
C GLU A 230 11.98 -1.31 35.89
N GLU A 231 10.92 -1.96 36.38
CA GLU A 231 10.49 -3.28 35.92
C GLU A 231 9.60 -3.22 34.67
N PHE A 232 9.84 -4.15 33.75
CA PHE A 232 9.14 -4.32 32.48
C PHE A 232 8.61 -5.74 32.34
N LYS A 233 7.38 -5.84 31.82
CA LYS A 233 6.80 -7.11 31.41
C LYS A 233 7.51 -7.62 30.15
N PRO A 234 7.46 -8.94 29.85
CA PRO A 234 7.86 -9.47 28.55
C PRO A 234 7.25 -8.65 27.41
N TRP A 235 8.05 -8.29 26.40
CA TRP A 235 7.57 -7.39 25.35
C TRP A 235 6.40 -7.97 24.55
N LYS A 236 6.29 -9.30 24.43
CA LYS A 236 5.11 -9.97 23.85
C LYS A 236 3.82 -9.63 24.59
N ASN A 237 3.88 -9.34 25.91
CA ASN A 237 2.71 -8.91 26.66
C ASN A 237 2.27 -7.50 26.28
N TYR A 238 3.20 -6.59 25.96
CA TYR A 238 2.85 -5.25 25.47
C TYR A 238 2.28 -5.33 24.05
N VAL A 239 2.90 -6.10 23.16
CA VAL A 239 2.39 -6.32 21.80
C VAL A 239 1.01 -6.99 21.82
N GLY A 240 0.80 -7.97 22.71
CA GLY A 240 -0.51 -8.59 22.93
C GLY A 240 -1.57 -7.59 23.38
N GLN A 241 -1.25 -6.70 24.32
CA GLN A 241 -2.16 -5.61 24.73
C GLN A 241 -2.54 -4.69 23.56
N LEU A 242 -1.60 -4.37 22.66
CA LEU A 242 -1.91 -3.59 21.46
C LEU A 242 -2.87 -4.34 20.53
N ALA A 243 -2.65 -5.65 20.33
CA ALA A 243 -3.51 -6.49 19.50
C ALA A 243 -4.91 -6.69 20.11
N ASP A 244 -5.01 -6.73 21.44
CA ASP A 244 -6.30 -6.87 22.15
C ASP A 244 -7.10 -5.57 22.20
N ASN A 245 -6.47 -4.42 21.93
CA ASN A 245 -7.06 -3.08 22.01
C ASN A 245 -7.08 -2.35 20.66
N THR A 246 -7.37 -3.06 19.55
CA THR A 246 -7.47 -2.48 18.21
C THR A 246 -8.50 -1.34 18.14
N SER A 247 -9.62 -1.45 18.84
CA SER A 247 -10.63 -0.39 18.90
C SER A 247 -10.11 0.92 19.49
N PHE A 248 -9.18 0.85 20.46
CA PHE A 248 -8.52 2.05 20.97
C PHE A 248 -7.58 2.64 19.91
N LEU A 249 -6.82 1.80 19.20
CA LEU A 249 -5.96 2.24 18.10
C LEU A 249 -6.78 2.92 16.98
N ASP A 250 -7.94 2.37 16.63
CA ASP A 250 -8.87 2.98 15.68
C ASP A 250 -9.39 4.32 16.20
N SER A 251 -9.72 4.41 17.49
CA SER A 251 -10.23 5.65 18.11
C SER A 251 -9.20 6.78 18.14
N ILE A 252 -7.92 6.45 18.29
CA ILE A 252 -6.84 7.43 18.28
C ILE A 252 -6.31 7.69 16.88
N THR A 253 -6.75 6.99 15.83
CA THR A 253 -6.31 7.23 14.45
C THR A 253 -6.85 8.59 13.97
N PRO A 254 -6.00 9.47 13.39
CA PRO A 254 -6.48 10.78 12.95
C PRO A 254 -7.44 10.62 11.78
N ARG A 255 -8.46 11.47 11.69
CA ARG A 255 -9.45 11.46 10.59
C ARG A 255 -8.93 12.02 9.28
N PHE A 256 -7.62 12.01 9.10
CA PHE A 256 -6.92 12.50 7.92
C PHE A 256 -5.54 11.85 7.81
N THR A 257 -5.03 11.79 6.58
CA THR A 257 -3.63 11.50 6.28
C THR A 257 -2.94 12.76 5.75
N THR A 258 -1.61 12.75 5.74
CA THR A 258 -0.76 13.82 5.19
C THR A 258 0.36 13.19 4.37
N ILE A 259 1.00 13.95 3.48
CA ILE A 259 2.27 13.51 2.89
C ILE A 259 3.29 13.38 4.01
N ALA A 260 3.81 12.17 4.21
CA ALA A 260 4.79 11.86 5.25
C ALA A 260 6.12 11.48 4.59
N HIS A 261 7.23 11.94 5.16
CA HIS A 261 8.56 11.54 4.70
C HIS A 261 8.87 10.09 5.09
N GLY A 262 8.37 9.62 6.23
CA GLY A 262 8.53 8.26 6.77
C GLY A 262 9.93 7.95 7.32
N ASP A 263 10.93 8.78 7.03
CA ASP A 263 12.27 8.69 7.60
C ASP A 263 13.03 10.04 7.68
N PRO A 264 12.44 11.13 8.19
CA PRO A 264 13.14 12.41 8.30
C PRO A 264 14.07 12.41 9.52
N ASN A 265 14.90 11.37 9.66
CA ASN A 265 15.98 11.40 10.64
C ASN A 265 16.94 12.56 10.30
N PRO A 266 17.64 13.15 11.28
CA PRO A 266 18.52 14.30 11.02
C PRO A 266 19.60 14.09 9.95
N GLY A 267 20.00 12.84 9.65
CA GLY A 267 20.93 12.54 8.56
C GLY A 267 20.31 12.73 7.17
N ASN A 268 18.99 12.60 7.07
CA ASN A 268 18.18 12.74 5.87
C ASN A 268 17.62 14.16 5.67
N VAL A 269 18.07 15.12 6.48
CA VAL A 269 17.68 16.52 6.37
C VAL A 269 18.94 17.34 6.11
N LEU A 270 19.06 17.94 4.94
CA LEU A 270 20.17 18.84 4.61
C LEU A 270 19.77 20.29 4.85
N LEU A 271 20.73 21.06 5.34
CA LEU A 271 20.63 22.47 5.63
C LEU A 271 21.66 23.24 4.80
N ARG A 272 21.28 24.41 4.31
CA ARG A 272 22.23 25.44 3.90
C ARG A 272 21.96 26.68 4.75
N LEU A 273 23.00 27.11 5.48
CA LEU A 273 22.92 28.18 6.46
C LEU A 273 23.41 29.48 5.82
N ASP A 274 22.49 30.40 5.50
CA ASP A 274 22.80 31.78 5.13
C ASP A 274 22.54 32.71 6.33
N LEU A 275 23.01 33.96 6.25
CA LEU A 275 22.88 34.93 7.36
C LEU A 275 21.41 35.17 7.79
N ASP A 276 20.50 35.21 6.82
CA ASP A 276 19.09 35.58 7.06
C ASP A 276 18.10 34.41 6.85
N ARG A 277 18.56 33.27 6.33
CA ARG A 277 17.69 32.16 5.93
C ARG A 277 18.37 30.81 6.07
N ILE A 278 17.60 29.81 6.51
CA ILE A 278 17.99 28.41 6.44
C ILE A 278 17.20 27.75 5.32
N GLU A 279 17.90 27.22 4.33
CA GLU A 279 17.29 26.34 3.33
C GLU A 279 17.34 24.90 3.80
N VAL A 280 16.29 24.14 3.48
CA VAL A 280 16.11 22.75 3.92
C VAL A 280 15.88 21.88 2.69
N LYS A 281 16.55 20.72 2.65
CA LYS A 281 16.29 19.64 1.70
C LYS A 281 16.00 18.33 2.45
N LEU A 282 14.95 17.64 2.05
CA LEU A 282 14.52 16.35 2.59
C LEU A 282 14.92 15.25 1.61
N ILE A 283 15.73 14.29 2.04
CA ILE A 283 16.25 13.22 1.17
C ILE A 283 15.92 11.84 1.75
N ASP A 284 15.93 10.81 0.91
CA ASP A 284 15.77 9.41 1.32
C ASP A 284 14.44 9.14 2.06
N PRO A 285 13.28 9.51 1.48
CA PRO A 285 11.98 9.19 2.06
C PRO A 285 11.68 7.69 2.02
N LYS A 286 10.68 7.25 2.80
CA LYS A 286 10.04 5.94 2.60
C LYS A 286 8.99 6.02 1.49
N GLU A 287 8.75 4.90 0.84
CA GLU A 287 7.80 4.71 -0.26
C GLU A 287 6.31 4.81 0.14
N TRP A 288 5.97 5.49 1.23
CA TRP A 288 4.62 5.52 1.80
C TRP A 288 3.69 6.52 1.09
N GLU A 289 4.26 7.57 0.48
CA GLU A 289 3.61 8.79 -0.02
C GLU A 289 2.82 9.56 1.05
N THR A 290 1.86 8.92 1.72
CA THR A 290 1.02 9.49 2.77
C THR A 290 1.03 8.65 4.05
N GLY A 291 0.86 9.29 5.21
CA GLY A 291 0.78 8.62 6.50
C GLY A 291 0.47 9.58 7.65
N ASP A 292 0.65 9.09 8.87
CA ASP A 292 0.51 9.88 10.09
C ASP A 292 1.70 10.85 10.24
N TYR A 293 1.42 12.15 10.27
CA TYR A 293 2.44 13.21 10.42
C TYR A 293 3.27 13.05 11.72
N LEU A 294 2.72 12.39 12.75
CA LEU A 294 3.43 12.16 14.00
C LEU A 294 4.58 11.15 13.85
N PHE A 295 4.55 10.28 12.83
CA PHE A 295 5.65 9.37 12.57
C PHE A 295 6.94 10.13 12.28
N ASP A 296 6.86 11.16 11.43
CA ASP A 296 7.97 12.03 11.05
C ASP A 296 8.52 12.82 12.24
N VAL A 297 7.63 13.42 13.04
CA VAL A 297 8.05 14.19 14.22
C VAL A 297 8.72 13.28 15.24
N ALA A 298 8.16 12.10 15.50
CA ALA A 298 8.80 11.11 16.35
C ALA A 298 10.14 10.61 15.77
N LYS A 299 10.29 10.59 14.44
CA LYS A 299 11.56 10.27 13.77
C LYS A 299 12.67 11.25 14.15
N LEU A 300 12.35 12.54 14.14
CA LEU A 300 13.27 13.60 14.54
C LEU A 300 13.59 13.50 16.04
N THR A 301 12.55 13.44 16.89
CA THR A 301 12.73 13.54 18.34
C THR A 301 13.36 12.29 18.96
N HIS A 302 13.09 11.07 18.45
CA HIS A 302 13.80 9.88 18.93
C HIS A 302 15.30 9.96 18.65
N PHE A 303 15.67 10.59 17.52
CA PHE A 303 17.08 10.74 17.19
C PHE A 303 17.73 11.73 18.14
N ILE A 304 17.10 12.87 18.38
CA ILE A 304 17.62 13.93 19.23
C ILE A 304 17.75 13.48 20.69
N LEU A 305 16.76 12.75 21.21
CA LEU A 305 16.74 12.31 22.61
C LEU A 305 17.56 11.05 22.88
N ALA A 306 17.68 10.14 21.90
CA ALA A 306 18.28 8.83 22.13
C ALA A 306 19.33 8.46 21.08
N THR A 307 18.97 8.36 19.79
CA THR A 307 19.90 7.80 18.79
C THR A 307 21.18 8.59 18.62
N GLY A 308 21.10 9.91 18.50
CA GLY A 308 22.24 10.81 18.42
C GLY A 308 23.10 10.74 19.70
N PRO A 309 22.52 10.97 20.89
CA PRO A 309 23.25 10.84 22.15
C PRO A 309 23.97 9.50 22.35
N ILE A 310 23.29 8.38 22.03
CA ILE A 310 23.84 7.03 22.20
C ILE A 310 24.93 6.71 21.16
N GLU A 311 24.81 7.19 19.91
CA GLU A 311 25.69 6.77 18.82
C GLU A 311 26.79 7.78 18.45
N LYS A 312 26.63 9.06 18.79
CA LYS A 312 27.45 10.14 18.23
C LYS A 312 28.22 10.96 19.26
N LEU A 313 27.73 11.09 20.50
CA LEU A 313 28.43 11.86 21.50
C LEU A 313 29.67 11.10 21.97
N THR A 314 30.83 11.68 21.68
CA THR A 314 32.14 11.20 22.13
C THR A 314 32.62 11.91 23.39
N LEU A 315 31.93 12.99 23.80
CA LEU A 315 32.35 13.90 24.87
C LEU A 315 32.34 13.24 26.26
N SER A 316 31.47 12.26 26.49
CA SER A 316 31.26 11.62 27.81
C SER A 316 31.88 10.22 27.92
N GLY A 317 32.61 9.78 26.90
CA GLY A 317 33.04 8.38 26.76
C GLY A 317 31.95 7.48 26.19
N PRO A 318 32.26 6.19 25.92
CA PRO A 318 31.27 5.24 25.41
C PRO A 318 30.12 5.05 26.42
N THR A 319 28.90 4.84 25.92
CA THR A 319 27.74 4.45 26.74
C THR A 319 28.13 3.33 27.70
N GLU A 320 28.16 3.63 28.99
CA GLU A 320 28.41 2.61 30.01
C GLU A 320 27.20 1.69 30.05
N PHE A 321 27.47 0.39 29.96
CA PHE A 321 26.43 -0.63 29.89
C PHE A 321 26.80 -1.84 30.73
N LYS A 322 25.84 -2.30 31.54
CA LYS A 322 25.95 -3.51 32.34
C LYS A 322 24.71 -4.37 32.12
N VAL A 323 24.95 -5.66 31.84
CA VAL A 323 23.93 -6.72 31.90
C VAL A 323 24.18 -7.54 33.15
N THR A 324 23.13 -7.83 33.90
CA THR A 324 23.18 -8.85 34.94
C THR A 324 21.99 -9.77 34.73
N ASP A 325 22.26 -11.03 34.39
CA ASP A 325 21.23 -12.05 34.26
C ASP A 325 20.97 -12.72 35.62
N PHE A 326 19.71 -12.73 36.03
CA PHE A 326 19.19 -13.53 37.13
C PHE A 326 18.28 -14.63 36.57
N ASP A 327 18.02 -15.69 37.35
CA ASP A 327 17.23 -16.86 36.90
C ASP A 327 15.86 -16.52 36.30
N THR A 328 15.24 -15.41 36.71
CA THR A 328 13.88 -15.00 36.29
C THR A 328 13.79 -13.59 35.72
N LEU A 329 14.88 -12.83 35.70
CA LEU A 329 14.92 -11.41 35.37
C LEU A 329 16.27 -11.05 34.76
N THR A 330 16.28 -10.28 33.67
CA THR A 330 17.52 -9.68 33.17
C THR A 330 17.54 -8.18 33.50
N ASP A 331 18.64 -7.71 34.09
CA ASP A 331 18.85 -6.31 34.43
C ASP A 331 19.75 -5.63 33.39
N PHE A 332 19.22 -4.57 32.78
CA PHE A 332 19.95 -3.66 31.91
C PHE A 332 20.12 -2.32 32.61
N THR A 333 21.37 -1.95 32.85
CA THR A 333 21.72 -0.60 33.29
C THR A 333 22.55 0.08 32.21
N TYR A 334 22.10 1.24 31.74
CA TYR A 334 22.84 2.11 30.83
C TYR A 334 22.72 3.57 31.23
N GLN A 335 23.77 4.32 30.91
CA GLN A 335 23.81 5.78 31.05
C GLN A 335 24.41 6.41 29.80
N PHE A 336 23.78 7.49 29.33
CA PHE A 336 24.29 8.36 28.28
C PHE A 336 23.90 9.80 28.59
N GLU A 337 24.67 10.75 28.08
CA GLU A 337 24.42 12.17 28.27
C GLU A 337 23.54 12.70 27.15
N VAL A 338 22.44 13.37 27.51
CA VAL A 338 21.59 14.07 26.55
C VAL A 338 22.03 15.54 26.52
N PRO A 339 22.35 16.12 25.35
CA PRO A 339 22.74 17.52 25.27
C PRO A 339 21.65 18.42 25.84
N GLN A 340 22.05 19.48 26.55
CA GLN A 340 21.09 20.39 27.22
C GLN A 340 20.04 20.95 26.23
N TRP A 341 20.44 21.23 25.00
CA TRP A 341 19.56 21.76 23.94
C TRP A 341 18.54 20.75 23.41
N ALA A 342 18.73 19.44 23.64
CA ALA A 342 17.87 18.41 23.05
C ALA A 342 16.42 18.53 23.54
N ASN A 343 16.25 18.85 24.83
CA ASN A 343 14.92 19.07 25.41
C ASN A 343 14.24 20.32 24.83
N ASP A 344 14.99 21.40 24.59
CA ASP A 344 14.46 22.62 23.98
C ASP A 344 14.00 22.36 22.54
N VAL A 345 14.79 21.59 21.78
CA VAL A 345 14.44 21.21 20.41
C VAL A 345 13.20 20.30 20.38
N VAL A 346 13.11 19.33 21.28
CA VAL A 346 11.93 18.45 21.39
C VAL A 346 10.70 19.23 21.82
N ALA A 347 10.84 20.17 22.76
CA ALA A 347 9.75 21.06 23.15
C ALA A 347 9.24 21.86 21.94
N ALA A 348 10.13 22.42 21.12
CA ALA A 348 9.77 23.13 19.90
C ALA A 348 9.00 22.22 18.89
N CYS A 349 9.41 20.95 18.74
CA CYS A 349 8.69 19.97 17.93
C CYS A 349 7.28 19.73 18.48
N LEU A 350 7.16 19.46 19.78
CA LEU A 350 5.88 19.14 20.41
C LEU A 350 4.93 20.34 20.48
N ASP A 351 5.45 21.55 20.59
CA ASP A 351 4.65 22.78 20.52
C ASP A 351 4.06 22.97 19.13
N ARG A 352 4.84 22.71 18.07
CA ARG A 352 4.33 22.75 16.69
C ARG A 352 3.30 21.66 16.43
N VAL A 353 3.52 20.44 16.92
CA VAL A 353 2.53 19.35 16.87
C VAL A 353 1.25 19.77 17.58
N ARG A 354 1.34 20.30 18.80
CA ARG A 354 0.17 20.72 19.58
C ARG A 354 -0.66 21.76 18.84
N GLN A 355 0.00 22.75 18.23
CA GLN A 355 -0.69 23.77 17.43
C GLN A 355 -1.41 23.13 16.23
N PHE A 356 -0.72 22.33 15.44
CA PHE A 356 -1.33 21.65 14.28
C PHE A 356 -2.46 20.71 14.68
N ALA A 357 -2.30 19.96 15.77
CA ALA A 357 -3.32 19.06 16.27
C ALA A 357 -4.57 19.82 16.71
N ALA A 358 -4.41 20.95 17.40
CA ALA A 358 -5.52 21.83 17.78
C ALA A 358 -6.24 22.39 16.55
N ASP A 359 -5.49 22.85 15.54
CA ASP A 359 -6.06 23.37 14.28
C ASP A 359 -6.81 22.31 13.46
N ASN A 360 -6.62 21.02 13.78
CA ASN A 360 -7.19 19.89 13.05
C ASN A 360 -8.06 18.96 13.91
N ASN A 361 -8.44 19.38 15.14
CA ASN A 361 -9.25 18.59 16.08
C ASN A 361 -8.69 17.17 16.33
N ASP A 362 -7.38 17.08 16.48
CA ASP A 362 -6.66 15.82 16.68
C ASP A 362 -6.32 15.62 18.16
N ASP A 363 -7.31 15.27 18.96
CA ASP A 363 -7.20 15.23 20.43
C ASP A 363 -6.27 14.12 20.96
N TYR A 364 -5.97 13.11 20.14
CA TYR A 364 -5.20 11.92 20.54
C TYR A 364 -3.74 11.94 20.09
N TRP A 365 -3.23 13.08 19.62
CA TRP A 365 -1.88 13.20 19.08
C TRP A 365 -0.79 12.75 20.08
N GLN A 366 -0.95 12.96 21.40
CA GLN A 366 0.07 12.54 22.37
C GLN A 366 0.20 11.02 22.44
N ALA A 367 -0.93 10.30 22.39
CA ALA A 367 -0.92 8.84 22.43
C ALA A 367 -0.22 8.28 21.18
N ARG A 368 -0.55 8.82 20.00
CA ARG A 368 0.10 8.43 18.75
C ARG A 368 1.60 8.78 18.73
N TYR A 369 2.00 9.94 19.26
CA TYR A 369 3.41 10.30 19.41
C TYR A 369 4.18 9.30 20.30
N GLU A 370 3.60 8.85 21.42
CA GLU A 370 4.22 7.85 22.29
C GLU A 370 4.41 6.50 21.58
N LEU A 371 3.41 6.05 20.83
CA LEU A 371 3.49 4.85 20.00
C LEU A 371 4.53 4.99 18.88
N ALA A 372 4.62 6.17 18.27
CA ALA A 372 5.59 6.53 17.25
C ALA A 372 7.03 6.50 17.77
N MET A 373 7.27 7.02 18.98
CA MET A 373 8.56 6.95 19.66
C MET A 373 8.96 5.50 19.92
N ALA A 374 8.02 4.68 20.45
CA ALA A 374 8.25 3.26 20.68
C ALA A 374 8.61 2.52 19.38
N SER A 375 7.81 2.69 18.33
CA SER A 375 8.02 2.04 17.02
C SER A 375 9.37 2.39 16.40
N ASN A 376 9.75 3.66 16.46
CA ASN A 376 11.02 4.09 15.90
C ASN A 376 12.23 3.56 16.69
N LEU A 377 12.20 3.61 18.03
CA LEU A 377 13.31 3.14 18.86
C LEU A 377 13.46 1.62 18.83
N LEU A 378 12.35 0.88 18.94
CA LEU A 378 12.33 -0.58 18.90
C LEU A 378 12.62 -1.14 17.49
N GLY A 379 12.53 -0.29 16.46
CA GLY A 379 12.92 -0.64 15.09
C GLY A 379 14.42 -0.60 14.80
N LEU A 380 15.25 -0.05 15.70
CA LEU A 380 16.69 0.14 15.50
C LEU A 380 17.62 -1.02 15.91
N PRO A 381 17.34 -1.83 16.96
CA PRO A 381 18.28 -2.81 17.49
C PRO A 381 18.86 -3.76 16.45
N VAL A 382 18.01 -4.32 15.58
CA VAL A 382 18.42 -5.26 14.52
C VAL A 382 19.57 -4.72 13.67
N GLY A 383 19.42 -3.50 13.15
CA GLY A 383 20.43 -2.88 12.29
C GLY A 383 21.68 -2.43 13.05
N ARG A 384 21.64 -2.37 14.38
CA ARG A 384 22.81 -2.07 15.23
C ARG A 384 23.57 -3.33 15.60
N LEU A 385 22.86 -4.43 15.86
CA LEU A 385 23.46 -5.76 16.01
C LEU A 385 24.25 -6.13 14.75
N GLU A 386 23.70 -5.91 13.56
CA GLU A 386 24.38 -6.16 12.28
C GLU A 386 25.67 -5.33 12.08
N LYS A 387 25.75 -4.16 12.73
CA LYS A 387 26.92 -3.27 12.68
C LYS A 387 27.89 -3.49 13.83
N GLY A 388 27.69 -4.54 14.66
CA GLY A 388 28.50 -4.81 15.84
C GLY A 388 28.34 -3.78 16.97
N ARG A 389 27.24 -3.02 16.98
CA ARG A 389 26.95 -1.95 17.96
C ARG A 389 25.96 -2.43 19.03
N SER A 390 26.31 -3.52 19.73
CA SER A 390 25.41 -4.17 20.70
C SER A 390 24.99 -3.26 21.86
N HIS A 391 25.89 -2.42 22.39
CA HIS A 391 25.55 -1.50 23.48
C HIS A 391 24.49 -0.47 23.07
N ALA A 392 24.63 0.10 21.86
CA ALA A 392 23.62 1.00 21.31
C ALA A 392 22.29 0.29 21.07
N ALA A 393 22.32 -0.96 20.58
CA ALA A 393 21.12 -1.76 20.38
C ALA A 393 20.32 -1.95 21.68
N ILE A 394 21.01 -2.21 22.80
CA ILE A 394 20.35 -2.45 24.09
C ILE A 394 19.83 -1.15 24.71
N ALA A 395 20.61 -0.06 24.66
CA ALA A 395 20.15 1.23 25.15
C ALA A 395 18.88 1.69 24.39
N LEU A 396 18.88 1.59 23.05
CA LEU A 396 17.72 1.94 22.22
C LEU A 396 16.52 1.02 22.46
N TYR A 397 16.76 -0.26 22.69
CA TYR A 397 15.70 -1.21 23.06
C TYR A 397 15.07 -0.84 24.42
N GLY A 398 15.89 -0.53 25.42
CA GLY A 398 15.39 -0.12 26.73
C GLY A 398 14.60 1.19 26.68
N GLU A 399 15.08 2.19 25.94
CA GLU A 399 14.35 3.44 25.72
C GLU A 399 13.04 3.19 24.96
N GLY A 400 13.06 2.35 23.92
CA GLY A 400 11.85 1.97 23.19
C GLY A 400 10.80 1.27 24.05
N LEU A 401 11.23 0.39 24.97
CA LEU A 401 10.32 -0.28 25.91
C LEU A 401 9.72 0.69 26.93
N ARG A 402 10.44 1.73 27.35
CA ARG A 402 9.88 2.81 28.19
C ARG A 402 8.72 3.50 27.50
N TRP A 403 8.89 3.89 26.24
CA TRP A 403 7.82 4.50 25.45
C TRP A 403 6.66 3.55 25.21
N LEU A 404 6.93 2.27 24.93
CA LEU A 404 5.89 1.27 24.74
C LEU A 404 5.07 1.05 26.02
N LYS A 405 5.74 0.90 27.17
CA LYS A 405 5.09 0.77 28.48
C LYS A 405 4.24 2.00 28.79
N LYS A 406 4.76 3.21 28.52
CA LYS A 406 4.03 4.47 28.69
C LYS A 406 2.76 4.51 27.85
N PHE A 407 2.85 4.18 26.56
CA PHE A 407 1.69 4.07 25.69
C PHE A 407 0.69 3.02 26.19
N CYS A 408 1.15 1.81 26.53
CA CYS A 408 0.28 0.74 27.02
C CYS A 408 -0.45 1.11 28.31
N SER A 409 0.08 2.03 29.13
CA SER A 409 -0.62 2.51 30.33
C SER A 409 -1.88 3.34 30.03
N ARG A 410 -2.03 3.81 28.78
CA ARG A 410 -3.24 4.50 28.29
C ARG A 410 -4.31 3.55 27.79
N LEU A 411 -3.96 2.30 27.51
CA LEU A 411 -4.94 1.33 27.03
C LEU A 411 -5.98 1.11 28.12
N PRO A 412 -7.27 1.04 27.77
CA PRO A 412 -8.28 0.69 28.75
C PRO A 412 -7.90 -0.66 29.36
N THR A 413 -7.88 -0.72 30.70
CA THR A 413 -7.61 -1.97 31.40
C THR A 413 -8.65 -2.97 30.94
N ALA A 414 -8.25 -3.95 30.14
CA ALA A 414 -9.14 -5.04 29.75
C ALA A 414 -9.73 -5.59 31.05
N PRO A 415 -11.07 -5.63 31.22
CA PRO A 415 -11.64 -6.24 32.40
C PRO A 415 -11.06 -7.66 32.52
N ALA A 416 -10.47 -7.94 33.69
CA ALA A 416 -9.73 -9.17 33.93
C ALA A 416 -10.54 -10.36 33.43
N TYR A 417 -9.93 -11.12 32.51
CA TYR A 417 -10.49 -12.29 31.82
C TYR A 417 -11.42 -13.13 32.71
N ALA A 418 -12.71 -12.81 32.71
CA ALA A 418 -13.74 -13.83 32.81
C ALA A 418 -13.70 -14.58 31.47
N LYS A 419 -13.71 -15.91 31.53
CA LYS A 419 -13.94 -16.78 30.36
C LYS A 419 -14.93 -16.09 29.43
N ARG A 420 -14.48 -15.73 28.22
CA ARG A 420 -15.34 -15.22 27.15
C ARG A 420 -16.38 -16.29 26.84
N GLU A 421 -17.50 -16.27 27.55
CA GLU A 421 -18.77 -16.49 26.87
C GLU A 421 -18.88 -15.37 25.83
N LEU A 422 -19.17 -15.77 24.59
CA LEU A 422 -19.41 -14.87 23.47
C LEU A 422 -20.53 -13.90 23.84
N VAL A 423 -20.15 -12.77 24.44
CA VAL A 423 -21.00 -11.61 24.52
C VAL A 423 -21.00 -11.02 23.12
N ILE A 424 -22.09 -11.28 22.40
CA ILE A 424 -22.43 -10.70 21.10
C ILE A 424 -22.58 -9.19 21.32
N VAL A 425 -21.48 -8.45 21.16
CA VAL A 425 -21.51 -7.01 20.95
C VAL A 425 -22.10 -6.79 19.56
N SER A 426 -23.21 -6.04 19.48
CA SER A 426 -24.12 -5.85 18.35
C SER A 426 -23.65 -6.37 16.97
N SER A 427 -24.31 -7.45 16.55
CA SER A 427 -24.13 -8.25 15.33
C SER A 427 -24.57 -7.57 14.02
N SER A 428 -24.30 -6.28 13.82
CA SER A 428 -24.67 -5.64 12.56
C SER A 428 -23.71 -6.06 11.45
N GLU A 429 -24.27 -6.54 10.34
CA GLU A 429 -23.55 -6.71 9.08
C GLU A 429 -22.89 -5.37 8.69
N VAL A 430 -21.65 -5.40 8.23
CA VAL A 430 -21.01 -4.21 7.65
C VAL A 430 -21.64 -3.99 6.29
N GLU A 431 -22.35 -2.89 6.17
CA GLU A 431 -23.06 -2.52 4.96
C GLU A 431 -22.67 -1.09 4.58
N PRO A 432 -22.05 -0.88 3.41
CA PRO A 432 -21.78 0.47 2.92
C PRO A 432 -23.06 1.28 2.75
N ASP A 433 -23.04 2.56 3.13
CA ASP A 433 -24.22 3.44 3.13
C ASP A 433 -24.97 3.43 1.79
N SER A 434 -24.26 3.48 0.66
CA SER A 434 -24.89 3.45 -0.67
C SER A 434 -25.62 2.13 -0.98
N LEU A 435 -25.18 1.02 -0.39
CA LEU A 435 -25.85 -0.28 -0.53
C LEU A 435 -27.02 -0.40 0.48
N ALA A 436 -26.87 0.16 1.68
CA ALA A 436 -27.96 0.28 2.66
C ALA A 436 -29.13 1.09 2.06
N GLU A 437 -28.85 2.26 1.49
CA GLU A 437 -29.84 3.10 0.79
C GLU A 437 -30.55 2.34 -0.34
N ALA A 438 -29.80 1.57 -1.12
CA ALA A 438 -30.37 0.74 -2.18
C ALA A 438 -31.34 -0.32 -1.62
N ARG A 439 -30.98 -1.00 -0.52
CA ARG A 439 -31.87 -1.97 0.13
C ARG A 439 -33.09 -1.33 0.77
N ASP A 440 -32.95 -0.16 1.40
CA ASP A 440 -34.08 0.58 1.97
C ASP A 440 -35.06 1.01 0.88
N ARG A 441 -34.55 1.39 -0.29
CA ARG A 441 -35.38 1.64 -1.45
C ARG A 441 -36.13 0.39 -1.92
N ILE A 442 -35.48 -0.78 -1.94
CA ILE A 442 -36.15 -2.05 -2.25
C ILE A 442 -37.26 -2.36 -1.24
N ARG A 443 -37.02 -2.13 0.06
CA ARG A 443 -38.06 -2.29 1.10
C ARG A 443 -39.27 -1.39 0.88
N THR A 444 -39.06 -0.23 0.26
CA THR A 444 -40.12 0.74 -0.06
C THR A 444 -40.84 0.39 -1.36
N ASP A 445 -40.10 -0.05 -2.38
CA ASP A 445 -40.59 -0.22 -3.75
C ASP A 445 -41.22 -1.59 -4.02
N VAL A 446 -40.98 -2.59 -3.16
CA VAL A 446 -41.44 -3.98 -3.33
C VAL A 446 -42.50 -4.34 -2.28
N PRO A 447 -43.71 -4.82 -2.65
CA PRO A 447 -44.70 -5.27 -1.69
C PRO A 447 -44.20 -6.49 -0.91
N GLN A 448 -44.47 -6.52 0.39
CA GLN A 448 -44.28 -7.72 1.23
C GLN A 448 -42.83 -8.27 1.22
N VAL A 449 -41.83 -7.40 1.09
CA VAL A 449 -40.44 -7.85 1.27
C VAL A 449 -40.24 -8.39 2.69
N VAL A 450 -39.55 -9.51 2.81
CA VAL A 450 -39.27 -10.19 4.08
C VAL A 450 -37.75 -10.24 4.27
N PRO A 451 -37.21 -9.59 5.32
CA PRO A 451 -35.83 -9.81 5.73
C PRO A 451 -35.61 -11.27 6.13
N ALA A 452 -34.53 -11.87 5.66
CA ALA A 452 -34.14 -13.22 6.01
C ALA A 452 -32.64 -13.28 6.35
N VAL A 453 -32.21 -14.40 6.91
CA VAL A 453 -30.82 -14.68 7.21
C VAL A 453 -30.45 -16.02 6.60
N ASP A 454 -29.42 -16.05 5.77
CA ASP A 454 -28.97 -17.29 5.15
C ASP A 454 -28.18 -18.18 6.14
N LYS A 455 -27.80 -19.39 5.71
CA LYS A 455 -27.04 -20.33 6.55
C LYS A 455 -25.65 -19.83 6.97
N ARG A 456 -25.09 -18.83 6.28
CA ARG A 456 -23.81 -18.19 6.59
C ARG A 456 -24.01 -17.05 7.62
N GLY A 457 -25.26 -16.62 7.81
CA GLY A 457 -25.63 -15.52 8.69
C GLY A 457 -25.81 -14.19 7.95
N PHE A 458 -25.73 -14.16 6.61
CA PHE A 458 -25.89 -12.92 5.83
C PHE A 458 -27.35 -12.46 5.79
N GLN A 459 -27.57 -11.15 5.88
CA GLN A 459 -28.92 -10.62 5.80
C GLN A 459 -29.34 -10.51 4.34
N THR A 460 -30.45 -11.15 3.98
CA THR A 460 -31.03 -11.11 2.64
C THR A 460 -32.42 -10.45 2.67
N LEU A 461 -32.87 -9.94 1.53
CA LEU A 461 -34.26 -9.53 1.34
C LEU A 461 -34.94 -10.49 0.37
N HIS A 462 -36.06 -11.09 0.77
CA HIS A 462 -36.82 -12.03 -0.03
C HIS A 462 -38.21 -11.49 -0.36
N TRP A 463 -38.70 -11.74 -1.57
CA TRP A 463 -40.10 -11.53 -1.93
C TRP A 463 -40.56 -12.58 -2.92
N LEU A 464 -41.88 -12.81 -2.97
CA LEU A 464 -42.45 -13.72 -3.96
C LEU A 464 -42.51 -13.01 -5.32
N PRO A 465 -42.03 -13.64 -6.40
CA PRO A 465 -42.23 -13.10 -7.74
C PRO A 465 -43.72 -13.18 -8.11
N LYS A 466 -44.19 -12.15 -8.83
CA LYS A 466 -45.54 -12.03 -9.41
C LYS A 466 -45.80 -13.14 -10.41
N ARG A 467 -44.78 -13.54 -11.17
CA ARG A 467 -44.78 -14.75 -11.99
C ARG A 467 -44.32 -15.93 -11.13
N THR A 468 -45.23 -16.88 -10.88
CA THR A 468 -44.87 -18.13 -10.20
C THR A 468 -43.89 -18.92 -11.06
N ASN A 469 -42.70 -19.21 -10.53
CA ASN A 469 -41.80 -20.21 -11.12
C ASN A 469 -42.14 -21.63 -10.62
N ALA A 470 -41.71 -22.65 -11.37
CA ALA A 470 -42.03 -24.06 -11.08
C ALA A 470 -41.71 -24.51 -9.64
N ASN A 471 -40.80 -23.80 -8.97
CA ASN A 471 -40.32 -24.11 -7.62
C ASN A 471 -40.81 -23.15 -6.52
N LYS A 472 -41.69 -22.19 -6.85
CA LYS A 472 -42.13 -21.11 -5.95
C LYS A 472 -40.96 -20.41 -5.23
N LYS A 473 -39.80 -20.34 -5.89
CA LYS A 473 -38.59 -19.71 -5.35
C LYS A 473 -38.81 -18.21 -5.26
N THR A 474 -38.44 -17.64 -4.12
CA THR A 474 -38.42 -16.19 -3.91
C THR A 474 -37.37 -15.53 -4.76
N VAL A 475 -37.59 -14.27 -5.10
CA VAL A 475 -36.50 -13.37 -5.49
C VAL A 475 -35.69 -13.07 -4.23
N GLU A 476 -34.37 -13.11 -4.35
CA GLU A 476 -33.43 -12.84 -3.27
C GLU A 476 -32.53 -11.67 -3.65
N LEU A 477 -32.34 -10.74 -2.72
CA LEU A 477 -31.28 -9.73 -2.77
C LEU A 477 -30.31 -9.98 -1.61
N SER A 478 -29.06 -10.27 -1.92
CA SER A 478 -28.00 -10.47 -0.93
C SER A 478 -26.95 -9.36 -0.98
N LEU A 479 -26.33 -9.09 0.17
CA LEU A 479 -25.11 -8.28 0.28
C LEU A 479 -23.92 -9.23 0.35
N GLU A 480 -23.06 -9.20 -0.65
CA GLU A 480 -21.89 -10.08 -0.73
C GLU A 480 -20.60 -9.28 -0.56
N HIS A 481 -19.68 -9.81 0.26
CA HIS A 481 -18.32 -9.30 0.40
C HIS A 481 -17.35 -10.29 -0.20
N GLU A 482 -16.41 -9.82 -1.03
CA GLU A 482 -15.47 -10.70 -1.72
C GLU A 482 -14.16 -9.95 -1.96
N ALA A 483 -13.04 -10.60 -1.67
CA ALA A 483 -11.73 -10.17 -2.15
C ALA A 483 -11.47 -10.78 -3.52
N ARG A 484 -11.09 -9.96 -4.51
CA ARG A 484 -10.77 -10.40 -5.87
C ARG A 484 -9.32 -10.15 -6.21
N LEU A 485 -8.60 -11.21 -6.54
CA LEU A 485 -7.18 -11.19 -6.84
C LEU A 485 -6.93 -11.86 -8.20
N THR A 486 -5.80 -11.53 -8.83
CA THR A 486 -5.29 -12.26 -9.99
C THR A 486 -3.78 -12.41 -9.89
N ALA A 487 -3.24 -13.51 -10.41
CA ALA A 487 -1.80 -13.75 -10.41
C ALA A 487 -1.11 -12.86 -11.44
N THR A 488 0.05 -12.33 -11.08
CA THR A 488 0.89 -11.53 -12.01
C THR A 488 1.56 -12.38 -13.10
N SER A 489 1.63 -13.69 -12.91
CA SER A 489 2.22 -14.66 -13.84
C SER A 489 1.68 -16.07 -13.61
N GLU A 490 1.84 -16.95 -14.60
CA GLU A 490 1.54 -18.39 -14.48
C GLU A 490 2.37 -19.06 -13.40
N ASP A 491 3.63 -18.67 -13.22
CA ASP A 491 4.51 -19.21 -12.16
C ASP A 491 3.98 -18.84 -10.77
N ALA A 492 3.52 -17.60 -10.59
CA ALA A 492 2.89 -17.15 -9.34
C ALA A 492 1.61 -17.96 -9.03
N LEU A 493 0.76 -18.19 -10.04
CA LEU A 493 -0.43 -19.01 -9.91
C LEU A 493 -0.09 -20.48 -9.61
N GLY A 494 0.87 -21.05 -10.32
CA GLY A 494 1.36 -22.41 -10.12
C GLY A 494 1.89 -22.61 -8.71
N PHE A 495 2.69 -21.65 -8.22
CA PHE A 495 3.21 -21.67 -6.86
C PHE A 495 2.11 -21.58 -5.80
N LEU A 496 1.12 -20.68 -5.95
CA LEU A 496 -0.04 -20.63 -5.06
C LEU A 496 -0.79 -21.97 -5.02
N LYS A 497 -1.07 -22.56 -6.19
CA LYS A 497 -1.79 -23.84 -6.30
C LYS A 497 -1.02 -24.98 -5.65
N GLU A 498 0.30 -25.03 -5.84
CA GLU A 498 1.16 -25.99 -5.18
C GLU A 498 1.08 -25.87 -3.65
N GLN A 499 1.18 -24.64 -3.13
CA GLN A 499 1.10 -24.42 -1.68
C GLN A 499 -0.29 -24.71 -1.11
N LEU A 500 -1.37 -24.36 -1.81
CA LEU A 500 -2.73 -24.75 -1.42
C LEU A 500 -2.89 -26.27 -1.38
N SER A 501 -2.36 -26.99 -2.37
CA SER A 501 -2.39 -28.45 -2.40
C SER A 501 -1.61 -29.05 -1.22
N LYS A 502 -0.43 -28.51 -0.90
CA LYS A 502 0.37 -28.97 0.26
C LYS A 502 -0.29 -28.65 1.60
N SER A 503 -1.17 -27.65 1.64
CA SER A 503 -1.84 -27.20 2.87
C SER A 503 -3.10 -27.99 3.20
N ILE A 504 -3.55 -28.92 2.34
CA ILE A 504 -4.78 -29.69 2.57
C ILE A 504 -4.68 -30.48 3.87
N ALA A 505 -5.69 -30.33 4.73
CA ALA A 505 -5.77 -30.88 6.08
C ALA A 505 -4.63 -30.44 7.02
N MET A 506 -3.90 -29.38 6.65
CA MET A 506 -2.83 -28.80 7.45
C MET A 506 -3.17 -27.35 7.81
N ARG A 507 -2.51 -26.87 8.86
CA ARG A 507 -2.49 -25.45 9.18
C ARG A 507 -1.77 -24.69 8.07
N THR A 508 -2.34 -23.58 7.62
CA THR A 508 -1.75 -22.66 6.63
C THR A 508 -0.36 -22.19 7.04
N GLY A 509 -0.08 -22.06 8.35
CA GLY A 509 1.21 -21.67 8.91
C GLY A 509 2.33 -22.70 8.71
N ASN A 510 2.02 -23.87 8.16
CA ASN A 510 3.04 -24.84 7.77
C ASN A 510 3.53 -24.62 6.33
N THR A 511 2.69 -24.04 5.47
CA THR A 511 2.87 -24.07 4.00
C THR A 511 2.32 -22.83 3.29
N LEU A 512 1.02 -22.54 3.40
CA LEU A 512 0.38 -21.43 2.68
C LEU A 512 0.82 -20.04 3.19
N LEU A 513 0.94 -19.85 4.49
CA LEU A 513 1.29 -18.58 5.12
C LEU A 513 2.21 -18.82 6.34
N PRO A 514 3.42 -19.38 6.12
CA PRO A 514 4.26 -19.88 7.20
C PRO A 514 4.75 -18.80 8.18
N ASP A 515 4.91 -17.57 7.68
CA ASP A 515 5.39 -16.44 8.47
C ASP A 515 4.25 -15.64 9.14
N HIS A 516 2.98 -16.07 8.97
CA HIS A 516 1.83 -15.28 9.43
C HIS A 516 1.20 -15.89 10.69
N GLN A 517 1.40 -15.25 11.85
CA GLN A 517 0.88 -15.75 13.13
C GLN A 517 -0.66 -15.80 13.18
N THR A 518 -1.35 -14.77 12.69
CA THR A 518 -2.83 -14.70 12.73
C THR A 518 -3.49 -15.74 11.85
N PHE A 519 -3.14 -15.80 10.56
CA PHE A 519 -3.79 -16.70 9.62
C PHE A 519 -3.16 -18.07 9.55
N GLY A 520 -1.96 -18.26 10.10
CA GLY A 520 -1.22 -19.52 10.12
C GLY A 520 -1.92 -20.64 10.89
N ARG A 521 -2.94 -20.32 11.71
CA ARG A 521 -3.74 -21.33 12.42
C ARG A 521 -4.87 -21.93 11.60
N LEU A 522 -5.26 -21.31 10.48
CA LEU A 522 -6.37 -21.77 9.65
C LEU A 522 -6.05 -23.14 9.03
N THR A 523 -7.01 -24.03 8.90
CA THR A 523 -6.83 -25.31 8.21
C THR A 523 -7.48 -25.29 6.82
N VAL A 524 -6.78 -25.81 5.82
CA VAL A 524 -7.28 -25.80 4.42
C VAL A 524 -7.97 -27.13 4.10
N ARG A 525 -9.16 -27.07 3.51
CA ARG A 525 -9.88 -28.22 2.97
C ARG A 525 -10.24 -27.99 1.51
N ARG A 526 -9.82 -28.88 0.62
CA ARG A 526 -10.24 -28.85 -0.79
C ARG A 526 -11.63 -29.46 -0.94
N VAL A 527 -12.50 -28.81 -1.72
CA VAL A 527 -13.81 -29.36 -2.12
C VAL A 527 -13.65 -30.04 -3.48
N PRO A 528 -13.85 -31.36 -3.58
CA PRO A 528 -13.84 -32.04 -4.87
C PRO A 528 -14.90 -31.45 -5.81
N ARG A 529 -14.52 -31.17 -7.05
CA ARG A 529 -15.41 -30.69 -8.11
C ARG A 529 -15.35 -31.63 -9.31
N ALA A 530 -16.45 -31.73 -10.04
CA ALA A 530 -16.49 -32.49 -11.29
C ALA A 530 -15.49 -31.90 -12.30
N PRO A 531 -14.87 -32.71 -13.17
CA PRO A 531 -13.84 -32.22 -14.11
C PRO A 531 -14.37 -31.29 -15.21
N ASN A 532 -15.69 -31.23 -15.41
CA ASN A 532 -16.32 -30.40 -16.43
C ASN A 532 -16.61 -28.99 -15.90
N ALA A 533 -16.82 -28.02 -16.80
CA ALA A 533 -17.22 -26.65 -16.46
C ALA A 533 -18.37 -26.63 -15.45
N GLN A 534 -18.20 -25.86 -14.37
CA GLN A 534 -19.17 -25.76 -13.28
C GLN A 534 -20.24 -24.70 -13.53
N SER A 535 -19.97 -23.71 -14.38
CA SER A 535 -20.96 -22.76 -14.89
C SER A 535 -20.70 -22.37 -16.33
N ILE A 536 -21.78 -22.17 -17.08
CA ILE A 536 -21.80 -21.46 -18.37
C ILE A 536 -22.85 -20.37 -18.24
N ASP A 537 -22.40 -19.13 -18.35
CA ASP A 537 -23.17 -17.93 -18.09
C ASP A 537 -23.21 -17.06 -19.35
N ARG A 538 -24.38 -16.50 -19.68
CA ARG A 538 -24.52 -15.49 -20.74
C ARG A 538 -24.80 -14.13 -20.13
N TYR A 539 -24.01 -13.14 -20.53
CA TYR A 539 -24.17 -11.76 -20.09
C TYR A 539 -24.94 -10.94 -21.12
N TRP A 540 -25.83 -10.11 -20.59
CA TRP A 540 -26.71 -9.24 -21.34
C TRP A 540 -26.34 -7.78 -21.10
N GLU A 541 -26.44 -6.97 -22.14
CA GLU A 541 -26.07 -5.54 -22.12
C GLU A 541 -27.15 -4.68 -22.78
N LEU A 542 -27.25 -3.42 -22.34
CA LEU A 542 -28.10 -2.39 -22.93
C LEU A 542 -27.50 -1.86 -24.24
N LYS A 543 -28.22 -2.06 -25.36
CA LYS A 543 -27.72 -1.76 -26.71
C LYS A 543 -27.79 -0.27 -27.08
N ASP A 544 -28.92 0.37 -26.77
CA ASP A 544 -29.28 1.70 -27.29
C ASP A 544 -28.86 2.86 -26.38
N SER A 545 -28.12 2.56 -25.32
CA SER A 545 -27.62 3.53 -24.36
C SER A 545 -26.22 3.99 -24.78
N ALA A 546 -25.92 5.27 -24.58
CA ALA A 546 -24.56 5.78 -24.72
C ALA A 546 -23.59 4.92 -23.89
N SER A 547 -22.33 4.77 -24.33
CA SER A 547 -21.38 3.80 -23.76
C SER A 547 -21.29 3.87 -22.23
N GLU A 548 -21.31 5.07 -21.67
CA GLU A 548 -21.23 5.34 -20.23
C GLU A 548 -22.50 4.98 -19.45
N ARG A 549 -23.62 4.77 -20.13
CA ARG A 549 -24.92 4.37 -19.57
C ARG A 549 -25.18 2.87 -19.65
N ARG A 550 -24.28 2.10 -20.29
CA ARG A 550 -24.33 0.64 -20.34
C ARG A 550 -24.03 0.02 -18.97
N MET A 551 -24.46 -1.22 -18.74
CA MET A 551 -24.29 -1.92 -17.48
C MET A 551 -22.83 -2.27 -17.20
N THR A 552 -22.15 -2.88 -18.18
CA THR A 552 -20.79 -3.39 -18.01
C THR A 552 -19.79 -2.30 -17.61
N PRO A 553 -19.70 -1.13 -18.30
CA PRO A 553 -18.80 -0.04 -17.90
C PRO A 553 -19.05 0.51 -16.50
N ARG A 554 -20.26 0.30 -15.97
CA ARG A 554 -20.69 0.73 -14.64
C ARG A 554 -20.48 -0.35 -13.57
N MET A 555 -19.74 -1.41 -13.89
CA MET A 555 -19.48 -2.55 -13.02
C MET A 555 -20.75 -3.30 -12.60
N MET A 556 -21.79 -3.25 -13.44
CA MET A 556 -23.02 -4.03 -13.28
C MET A 556 -22.97 -5.24 -14.20
N SER A 557 -23.73 -6.28 -13.86
CA SER A 557 -23.91 -7.43 -14.74
C SER A 557 -25.32 -7.96 -14.68
N LEU A 558 -25.94 -8.22 -15.84
CA LEU A 558 -27.13 -9.06 -15.97
C LEU A 558 -26.70 -10.40 -16.58
N ARG A 559 -26.95 -11.48 -15.84
CA ARG A 559 -26.45 -12.81 -16.14
C ARG A 559 -27.59 -13.82 -16.20
N GLU A 560 -27.62 -14.58 -17.28
CA GLU A 560 -28.45 -15.77 -17.48
C GLU A 560 -27.57 -17.02 -17.35
N ARG A 561 -27.89 -17.93 -16.43
CA ARG A 561 -27.10 -19.16 -16.25
C ARG A 561 -27.65 -20.27 -17.15
N ILE A 562 -26.87 -20.63 -18.17
CA ILE A 562 -27.22 -21.68 -19.15
C ILE A 562 -26.95 -23.07 -18.60
N LYS A 563 -25.84 -23.22 -17.88
CA LYS A 563 -25.48 -24.46 -17.20
C LYS A 563 -25.11 -24.17 -15.76
N THR A 564 -25.75 -24.88 -14.84
CA THR A 564 -25.42 -24.85 -13.42
C THR A 564 -24.72 -26.15 -13.00
N SER A 565 -23.86 -26.07 -11.99
CA SER A 565 -23.40 -27.27 -11.29
C SER A 565 -24.56 -27.87 -10.48
N ALA A 566 -24.54 -29.19 -10.24
CA ALA A 566 -25.51 -29.91 -9.40
C ALA A 566 -25.68 -29.36 -7.96
N PHE A 567 -24.86 -28.40 -7.54
CA PHE A 567 -24.93 -27.73 -6.24
C PHE A 567 -25.96 -26.59 -6.20
N MET A 568 -26.37 -26.05 -7.35
CA MET A 568 -27.44 -25.05 -7.43
C MET A 568 -28.77 -25.81 -7.45
N THR A 569 -29.55 -25.70 -6.37
CA THR A 569 -30.84 -26.41 -6.16
C THR A 569 -31.99 -25.86 -7.01
N TRP A 570 -31.70 -25.37 -8.22
CA TRP A 570 -32.60 -24.57 -9.04
C TRP A 570 -32.90 -25.39 -10.30
N GLU A 571 -34.02 -26.09 -10.32
CA GLU A 571 -34.52 -26.73 -11.54
C GLU A 571 -35.08 -25.64 -12.45
N THR A 572 -34.52 -25.53 -13.66
CA THR A 572 -34.92 -24.59 -14.70
C THR A 572 -35.71 -25.32 -15.77
N SER A 573 -36.79 -24.73 -16.29
CA SER A 573 -37.46 -25.22 -17.51
C SER A 573 -36.79 -24.62 -18.76
N GLU A 574 -37.22 -25.00 -19.96
CA GLU A 574 -36.74 -24.35 -21.20
C GLU A 574 -37.04 -22.84 -21.24
N GLU A 575 -38.10 -22.42 -20.56
CA GLU A 575 -38.62 -21.04 -20.56
C GLU A 575 -38.16 -20.22 -19.34
N GLN A 576 -37.88 -20.86 -18.20
CA GLN A 576 -37.46 -20.19 -16.96
C GLN A 576 -36.02 -20.51 -16.62
N ARG A 577 -35.18 -19.48 -16.52
CA ARG A 577 -33.74 -19.61 -16.23
C ARG A 577 -33.38 -19.01 -14.88
N ALA A 578 -32.27 -19.47 -14.34
CA ALA A 578 -31.62 -18.85 -13.19
C ALA A 578 -30.98 -17.53 -13.64
N LEU A 579 -31.46 -16.43 -13.07
CA LEU A 579 -31.04 -15.07 -13.40
C LEU A 579 -30.34 -14.44 -12.20
N ASN A 580 -29.37 -13.60 -12.53
CA ASN A 580 -28.55 -12.92 -11.56
C ASN A 580 -28.24 -11.51 -12.03
N LEU A 581 -28.38 -10.54 -11.13
CA LEU A 581 -28.05 -9.15 -11.42
C LEU A 581 -27.16 -8.59 -10.31
N GLU A 582 -25.94 -8.23 -10.67
CA GLU A 582 -25.00 -7.55 -9.77
C GLU A 582 -25.14 -6.05 -9.97
N LEU A 583 -25.45 -5.33 -8.89
CA LEU A 583 -25.39 -3.88 -8.85
C LEU A 583 -23.93 -3.43 -8.69
N PRO A 584 -23.60 -2.16 -9.01
CA PRO A 584 -22.24 -1.67 -8.84
C PRO A 584 -21.77 -1.92 -7.41
N PHE A 585 -20.52 -2.34 -7.28
CA PHE A 585 -19.94 -2.64 -5.98
C PHE A 585 -19.27 -1.41 -5.37
N VAL A 586 -19.12 -1.43 -4.05
CA VAL A 586 -18.30 -0.50 -3.28
C VAL A 586 -16.97 -1.19 -3.00
N SER A 587 -15.86 -0.56 -3.37
CA SER A 587 -14.53 -1.07 -3.03
C SER A 587 -14.09 -0.53 -1.68
N TYR A 588 -13.53 -1.39 -0.85
CA TYR A 588 -12.87 -0.98 0.40
C TYR A 588 -11.44 -0.53 0.06
N GLU A 589 -11.15 0.75 0.25
CA GLU A 589 -9.99 1.48 -0.29
C GLU A 589 -8.66 0.72 -0.21
N GLN A 590 -7.90 0.71 -1.31
CA GLN A 590 -6.60 0.05 -1.48
C GLN A 590 -6.57 -1.46 -1.15
N SER A 591 -7.73 -2.08 -0.96
CA SER A 591 -7.85 -3.53 -0.75
C SER A 591 -8.36 -4.24 -1.99
N ALA A 592 -8.24 -5.57 -2.00
CA ALA A 592 -8.88 -6.43 -2.99
C ALA A 592 -10.39 -6.61 -2.72
N VAL A 593 -10.89 -6.09 -1.60
CA VAL A 593 -12.24 -6.38 -1.09
C VAL A 593 -13.27 -5.42 -1.67
N ILE A 594 -14.36 -5.99 -2.14
CA ILE A 594 -15.54 -5.28 -2.60
C ILE A 594 -16.77 -5.75 -1.83
N ALA A 595 -17.77 -4.87 -1.69
CA ALA A 595 -19.13 -5.20 -1.27
C ALA A 595 -20.08 -4.93 -2.43
N ARG A 596 -21.02 -5.85 -2.70
CA ARG A 596 -22.02 -5.67 -3.76
C ARG A 596 -23.39 -6.17 -3.34
N LEU A 597 -24.42 -5.61 -3.98
CA LEU A 597 -25.75 -6.19 -3.94
C LEU A 597 -25.96 -7.10 -5.15
N GLU A 598 -26.51 -8.28 -4.89
CA GLU A 598 -26.71 -9.32 -5.89
C GLU A 598 -28.16 -9.81 -5.84
N PHE A 599 -28.91 -9.57 -6.93
CA PHE A 599 -30.23 -10.17 -7.13
C PHE A 599 -30.06 -11.59 -7.67
N ASN A 600 -30.86 -12.51 -7.15
CA ASN A 600 -30.91 -13.90 -7.54
C ASN A 600 -32.38 -14.31 -7.69
N TRP A 601 -32.79 -14.76 -8.89
CA TRP A 601 -34.16 -15.21 -9.12
C TRP A 601 -34.29 -16.21 -10.27
N ILE A 602 -35.49 -16.74 -10.46
CA ILE A 602 -35.85 -17.64 -11.56
C ILE A 602 -37.01 -17.03 -12.32
N ASP A 603 -36.82 -16.75 -13.62
CA ASP A 603 -37.84 -16.15 -14.47
C ASP A 603 -37.56 -16.38 -15.96
N ASP A 604 -38.52 -16.01 -16.80
CA ASP A 604 -38.32 -15.78 -18.23
C ASP A 604 -37.72 -14.38 -18.43
N LEU A 605 -36.45 -14.35 -18.83
CA LEU A 605 -35.70 -13.11 -19.02
C LEU A 605 -36.32 -12.18 -20.08
N GLN A 606 -36.91 -12.74 -21.14
CA GLN A 606 -37.54 -11.92 -22.19
C GLN A 606 -38.77 -11.19 -21.65
N LEU A 607 -39.56 -11.84 -20.80
CA LEU A 607 -40.67 -11.19 -20.12
C LEU A 607 -40.17 -10.14 -19.12
N SER A 608 -39.13 -10.43 -18.33
CA SER A 608 -38.55 -9.44 -17.40
C SER A 608 -38.06 -8.19 -18.16
N ILE A 609 -37.44 -8.38 -19.33
CA ILE A 609 -36.99 -7.29 -20.21
C ILE A 609 -38.18 -6.53 -20.79
N ALA A 610 -39.22 -7.21 -21.26
CA ALA A 610 -40.40 -6.57 -21.83
C ALA A 610 -41.09 -5.64 -20.83
N GLU A 611 -41.21 -6.06 -19.56
CA GLU A 611 -41.73 -5.23 -18.47
C GLU A 611 -40.84 -4.03 -18.18
N PHE A 612 -39.53 -4.23 -18.15
CA PHE A 612 -38.57 -3.14 -18.00
C PHE A 612 -38.73 -2.09 -19.11
N VAL A 613 -38.85 -2.52 -20.37
CA VAL A 613 -39.02 -1.64 -21.52
C VAL A 613 -40.37 -0.92 -21.51
N ALA A 614 -41.43 -1.55 -20.99
CA ALA A 614 -42.74 -0.93 -20.84
C ALA A 614 -42.74 0.22 -19.82
N GLY A 615 -41.72 0.30 -18.96
CA GLY A 615 -41.47 1.45 -18.09
C GLY A 615 -42.50 1.59 -16.97
N GLU A 616 -42.84 0.49 -16.26
CA GLU A 616 -43.75 0.57 -15.12
C GLU A 616 -43.24 1.58 -14.06
N THR A 617 -44.04 2.61 -13.79
CA THR A 617 -43.70 3.76 -12.94
C THR A 617 -44.14 3.62 -11.48
N GLY A 618 -44.69 2.46 -11.09
CA GLY A 618 -45.23 2.18 -9.75
C GLY A 618 -44.46 1.13 -8.95
N ILE A 619 -45.09 0.58 -7.92
CA ILE A 619 -44.57 -0.55 -7.14
C ILE A 619 -44.31 -1.74 -8.08
N THR A 620 -43.15 -2.39 -7.95
CA THR A 620 -42.74 -3.48 -8.85
C THR A 620 -41.90 -4.50 -8.08
N ASP A 621 -41.94 -5.76 -8.52
CA ASP A 621 -41.15 -6.86 -7.98
C ASP A 621 -40.06 -7.35 -8.96
N ASN A 622 -39.95 -6.71 -10.13
CA ASN A 622 -39.01 -7.06 -11.19
C ASN A 622 -37.60 -6.47 -10.91
N PRO A 623 -36.56 -7.31 -10.72
CA PRO A 623 -35.20 -6.86 -10.43
C PRO A 623 -34.58 -5.90 -11.46
N LEU A 624 -34.95 -5.98 -12.73
CA LEU A 624 -34.46 -5.06 -13.77
C LEU A 624 -34.98 -3.65 -13.55
N ILE A 625 -36.26 -3.49 -13.21
CA ILE A 625 -36.86 -2.17 -12.96
C ILE A 625 -36.31 -1.59 -11.64
N LEU A 626 -36.17 -2.42 -10.62
CA LEU A 626 -35.61 -2.03 -9.33
C LEU A 626 -34.15 -1.57 -9.46
N SER A 627 -33.33 -2.32 -10.21
CA SER A 627 -31.94 -1.90 -10.51
C SER A 627 -31.88 -0.65 -11.39
N ALA A 628 -32.80 -0.46 -12.33
CA ALA A 628 -32.98 0.79 -13.07
C ALA A 628 -33.14 1.99 -12.15
N ARG A 629 -33.99 1.86 -11.13
CA ARG A 629 -34.29 2.92 -10.19
C ARG A 629 -33.10 3.23 -9.29
N ILE A 630 -32.41 2.19 -8.80
CA ILE A 630 -31.25 2.33 -7.92
C ILE A 630 -30.05 2.91 -8.68
N ALA A 631 -29.70 2.30 -9.80
CA ALA A 631 -28.50 2.65 -10.56
C ALA A 631 -28.76 3.70 -11.63
N GLY A 632 -29.99 4.10 -11.92
CA GLY A 632 -30.29 5.00 -13.03
C GLY A 632 -29.86 4.42 -14.38
N ILE A 633 -30.11 3.13 -14.62
CA ILE A 633 -29.95 2.53 -15.95
C ILE A 633 -31.24 2.74 -16.74
N GLU A 634 -31.11 3.17 -18.00
CA GLU A 634 -32.22 3.39 -18.91
C GLU A 634 -31.89 2.72 -20.23
N GLY A 635 -32.87 2.06 -20.85
CA GLY A 635 -32.69 1.48 -22.17
C GLY A 635 -33.96 0.82 -22.68
N LYS A 636 -33.98 0.54 -23.98
CA LYS A 636 -35.14 -0.05 -24.68
C LYS A 636 -34.86 -1.45 -25.23
N LYS A 637 -33.60 -1.90 -25.18
CA LYS A 637 -33.17 -3.14 -25.78
C LYS A 637 -31.96 -3.71 -25.06
N PHE A 638 -32.04 -5.00 -24.75
CA PHE A 638 -30.93 -5.81 -24.29
C PHE A 638 -30.44 -6.71 -25.41
N GLU A 639 -29.15 -7.01 -25.42
CA GLU A 639 -28.55 -8.02 -26.28
C GLU A 639 -27.54 -8.88 -25.51
N GLN A 640 -27.38 -10.12 -25.94
CA GLN A 640 -26.33 -10.99 -25.42
C GLN A 640 -24.99 -10.53 -25.99
N VAL A 641 -24.02 -10.31 -25.11
CA VAL A 641 -22.69 -9.80 -25.52
C VAL A 641 -21.58 -10.81 -25.29
N LEU A 642 -21.67 -11.59 -24.21
CA LEU A 642 -20.60 -12.49 -23.77
C LEU A 642 -21.18 -13.83 -23.30
N GLU A 643 -20.45 -14.90 -23.57
CA GLU A 643 -20.61 -16.19 -22.90
C GLU A 643 -19.35 -16.48 -22.08
N HIS A 644 -19.53 -16.87 -20.83
CA HIS A 644 -18.48 -17.08 -19.84
C HIS A 644 -18.58 -18.50 -19.32
N THR A 645 -17.49 -19.26 -19.47
CA THR A 645 -17.36 -20.61 -18.93
C THR A 645 -16.37 -20.61 -17.78
N THR A 646 -16.77 -21.12 -16.61
CA THR A 646 -15.91 -21.16 -15.41
C THR A 646 -15.54 -22.59 -15.03
N PHE A 647 -14.25 -22.81 -14.79
CA PHE A 647 -13.69 -24.00 -14.15
C PHE A 647 -13.12 -23.62 -12.78
N ARG A 648 -13.69 -24.16 -11.71
CA ARG A 648 -13.42 -23.72 -10.34
C ARG A 648 -12.72 -24.78 -9.51
N GLU A 649 -11.60 -24.41 -8.92
CA GLU A 649 -11.03 -25.10 -7.76
C GLU A 649 -11.49 -24.40 -6.48
N LYS A 650 -12.07 -25.14 -5.53
CA LYS A 650 -12.61 -24.57 -4.30
C LYS A 650 -11.88 -25.10 -3.07
N TYR A 651 -11.48 -24.17 -2.21
CA TYR A 651 -10.83 -24.41 -0.93
C TYR A 651 -11.63 -23.73 0.18
N LEU A 652 -11.78 -24.41 1.31
CA LEU A 652 -12.45 -23.92 2.51
C LEU A 652 -11.39 -23.75 3.59
N LEU A 653 -11.36 -22.60 4.25
CA LEU A 653 -10.46 -22.31 5.35
C LEU A 653 -11.24 -22.34 6.66
N HIS A 654 -10.77 -23.15 7.60
CA HIS A 654 -11.44 -23.34 8.88
C HIS A 654 -10.60 -22.82 10.04
N GLU A 655 -11.28 -22.35 11.08
CA GLU A 655 -10.74 -22.06 12.39
C GLU A 655 -11.50 -22.90 13.41
N ASP A 656 -10.82 -23.83 14.09
CA ASP A 656 -11.41 -24.71 15.10
C ASP A 656 -12.75 -25.34 14.64
N GLU A 657 -12.73 -25.99 13.46
CA GLU A 657 -13.88 -26.62 12.75
C GLU A 657 -14.91 -25.66 12.11
N ARG A 658 -14.85 -24.36 12.38
CA ARG A 658 -15.73 -23.38 11.75
C ARG A 658 -15.15 -22.91 10.42
N GLU A 659 -15.93 -23.01 9.34
CA GLU A 659 -15.56 -22.41 8.05
C GLU A 659 -15.58 -20.88 8.18
N VAL A 660 -14.45 -20.23 7.89
CA VAL A 660 -14.30 -18.76 7.99
C VAL A 660 -14.25 -18.12 6.61
N PHE A 661 -13.50 -18.72 5.68
CA PHE A 661 -13.34 -18.23 4.31
C PHE A 661 -13.50 -19.35 3.28
N GLN A 662 -13.97 -18.98 2.09
CA GLN A 662 -13.91 -19.78 0.89
C GLN A 662 -12.95 -19.12 -0.09
N LEU A 663 -11.99 -19.86 -0.60
CA LEU A 663 -11.08 -19.44 -1.65
C LEU A 663 -11.42 -20.23 -2.92
N ASN A 664 -11.77 -19.51 -3.99
CA ASN A 664 -12.00 -20.09 -5.31
C ASN A 664 -10.87 -19.66 -6.25
N ILE A 665 -10.32 -20.60 -7.01
CA ILE A 665 -9.48 -20.31 -8.17
C ILE A 665 -10.32 -20.64 -9.40
N ASP A 666 -10.73 -19.58 -10.10
CA ASP A 666 -11.62 -19.64 -11.25
C ASP A 666 -10.81 -19.46 -12.53
N HIS A 667 -10.72 -20.53 -13.31
CA HIS A 667 -10.23 -20.46 -14.69
C HIS A 667 -11.41 -20.12 -15.58
N VAL A 668 -11.34 -18.92 -16.18
CA VAL A 668 -12.41 -18.34 -16.98
C VAL A 668 -12.05 -18.43 -18.45
N ILE A 669 -13.01 -18.85 -19.27
CA ILE A 669 -12.98 -18.69 -20.72
C ILE A 669 -14.16 -17.82 -21.11
N ALA A 670 -13.87 -16.64 -21.63
CA ALA A 670 -14.86 -15.68 -22.09
C ALA A 670 -14.89 -15.64 -23.62
N GLN A 671 -16.08 -15.60 -24.20
CA GLN A 671 -16.30 -15.47 -25.63
C GLN A 671 -17.21 -14.29 -25.91
N SER A 672 -16.76 -13.36 -26.74
CA SER A 672 -17.65 -12.37 -27.35
C SER A 672 -18.61 -13.07 -28.32
N LEU A 673 -19.91 -12.92 -28.11
CA LEU A 673 -20.92 -13.51 -28.98
C LEU A 673 -21.04 -12.75 -30.31
N LYS A 674 -20.60 -11.51 -30.35
CA LYS A 674 -20.62 -10.66 -31.54
C LYS A 674 -19.39 -10.87 -32.43
N THR A 675 -18.20 -10.84 -31.84
CA THR A 675 -16.92 -10.94 -32.57
C THR A 675 -16.34 -12.33 -32.59
N GLN A 676 -16.88 -13.26 -31.78
CA GLN A 676 -16.38 -14.63 -31.60
C GLN A 676 -14.96 -14.71 -31.02
N ARG A 677 -14.40 -13.59 -30.54
CA ARG A 677 -13.10 -13.54 -29.88
C ARG A 677 -13.17 -14.25 -28.54
N LEU A 678 -12.11 -15.01 -28.25
CA LEU A 678 -11.92 -15.73 -26.99
C LEU A 678 -10.86 -15.04 -26.14
N ALA A 679 -11.10 -15.01 -24.84
CA ALA A 679 -10.13 -14.65 -23.82
C ALA A 679 -10.15 -15.71 -22.71
N ALA A 680 -8.99 -15.94 -22.11
CA ALA A 680 -8.87 -16.81 -20.94
C ALA A 680 -8.03 -16.12 -19.87
N TYR A 681 -8.43 -16.29 -18.61
CA TYR A 681 -7.70 -15.75 -17.47
C TYR A 681 -8.06 -16.51 -16.19
N THR A 682 -7.33 -16.24 -15.10
CA THR A 682 -7.62 -16.80 -13.79
C THR A 682 -7.92 -15.70 -12.78
N ASP A 683 -9.04 -15.87 -12.07
CA ASP A 683 -9.40 -15.07 -10.89
C ASP A 683 -9.25 -15.90 -9.62
N ILE A 684 -8.88 -15.23 -8.55
CA ILE A 684 -8.77 -15.79 -7.21
C ILE A 684 -9.72 -15.00 -6.32
N ASP A 685 -10.85 -15.63 -5.99
CA ASP A 685 -11.90 -15.01 -5.19
C ASP A 685 -11.84 -15.54 -3.76
N ILE A 686 -11.94 -14.65 -2.78
CA ILE A 686 -12.00 -15.00 -1.36
C ILE A 686 -13.26 -14.40 -0.77
N ALA A 687 -14.16 -15.24 -0.29
CA ALA A 687 -15.42 -14.82 0.32
C ALA A 687 -15.51 -15.30 1.78
N PRO A 688 -16.12 -14.53 2.68
CA PRO A 688 -16.40 -14.99 4.03
C PRO A 688 -17.51 -16.06 4.03
N SER A 689 -17.41 -17.00 4.96
CA SER A 689 -18.40 -18.06 5.18
C SER A 689 -19.33 -17.77 6.35
N VAL A 690 -19.18 -16.60 6.95
CA VAL A 690 -19.84 -16.15 8.18
C VAL A 690 -20.26 -14.69 8.01
N LEU A 691 -21.32 -14.27 8.71
CA LEU A 691 -21.79 -12.87 8.77
C LEU A 691 -20.61 -11.88 8.83
N VAL A 692 -20.59 -10.92 7.90
CA VAL A 692 -19.51 -9.94 7.81
C VAL A 692 -19.76 -8.81 8.78
N ASN A 693 -19.20 -8.90 9.99
CA ASN A 693 -19.07 -7.75 10.88
C ASN A 693 -17.71 -7.05 10.66
N GLY A 694 -17.44 -5.97 11.40
CA GLY A 694 -16.18 -5.22 11.27
C GLY A 694 -14.92 -6.08 11.43
N HIS A 695 -14.96 -7.08 12.31
CA HIS A 695 -13.84 -7.99 12.53
C HIS A 695 -13.63 -8.97 11.36
N VAL A 696 -14.72 -9.53 10.82
CA VAL A 696 -14.65 -10.44 9.66
C VAL A 696 -14.19 -9.68 8.41
N LEU A 697 -14.67 -8.45 8.19
CA LEU A 697 -14.22 -7.61 7.09
C LEU A 697 -12.72 -7.30 7.20
N ALA A 698 -12.26 -6.85 8.37
CA ALA A 698 -10.85 -6.58 8.60
C ALA A 698 -9.99 -7.84 8.38
N SER A 699 -10.48 -9.00 8.83
CA SER A 699 -9.81 -10.29 8.61
C SER A 699 -9.76 -10.67 7.14
N LEU A 700 -10.81 -10.44 6.36
CA LEU A 700 -10.83 -10.67 4.91
C LEU A 700 -9.83 -9.77 4.16
N ILE A 701 -9.77 -8.48 4.51
CA ILE A 701 -8.81 -7.53 3.95
C ILE A 701 -7.38 -7.97 4.26
N ALA A 702 -7.08 -8.27 5.52
CA ALA A 702 -5.75 -8.67 5.94
C ALA A 702 -5.33 -10.03 5.33
N PHE A 703 -6.25 -11.00 5.26
CA PHE A 703 -5.97 -12.31 4.67
C PHE A 703 -5.70 -12.22 3.16
N SER A 704 -6.52 -11.47 2.42
CA SER A 704 -6.32 -11.27 0.99
C SER A 704 -4.99 -10.54 0.68
N ARG A 705 -4.63 -9.54 1.50
CA ARG A 705 -3.32 -8.86 1.39
C ARG A 705 -2.15 -9.80 1.68
N ALA A 706 -2.26 -10.63 2.70
CA ALA A 706 -1.22 -11.61 3.03
C ALA A 706 -0.98 -12.58 1.87
N LEU A 707 -2.04 -13.08 1.24
CA LEU A 707 -1.94 -13.91 0.03
C LEU A 707 -1.32 -13.13 -1.14
N ALA A 708 -1.78 -11.90 -1.39
CA ALA A 708 -1.27 -11.07 -2.48
C ALA A 708 0.24 -10.83 -2.37
N ASN A 709 0.70 -10.45 -1.18
CA ASN A 709 2.12 -10.21 -0.92
C ASN A 709 2.96 -11.49 -1.04
N ARG A 710 2.47 -12.62 -0.53
CA ARG A 710 3.22 -13.88 -0.50
C ARG A 710 3.38 -14.51 -1.88
N TYR A 711 2.35 -14.37 -2.72
CA TYR A 711 2.19 -15.06 -3.99
C TYR A 711 2.23 -14.14 -5.20
N ASN A 712 2.64 -12.88 -5.03
CA ASN A 712 2.71 -11.89 -6.10
C ASN A 712 1.38 -11.78 -6.88
N LEU A 713 0.29 -11.60 -6.15
CA LEU A 713 -1.06 -11.40 -6.70
C LEU A 713 -1.37 -9.90 -6.70
N THR A 714 -2.27 -9.50 -7.60
CA THR A 714 -2.72 -8.11 -7.76
C THR A 714 -4.21 -8.02 -7.51
N ASN A 715 -4.65 -6.88 -6.97
CA ASN A 715 -6.05 -6.62 -6.69
C ASN A 715 -6.83 -6.44 -8.00
N VAL A 716 -8.04 -7.00 -8.05
CA VAL A 716 -8.94 -6.89 -9.19
C VAL A 716 -10.12 -5.99 -8.81
N SER A 717 -10.07 -4.74 -9.24
CA SER A 717 -11.10 -3.75 -8.98
C SER A 717 -12.19 -3.73 -10.06
N ALA A 718 -12.44 -4.85 -10.75
CA ALA A 718 -13.40 -4.93 -11.84
C ALA A 718 -14.33 -6.15 -11.68
N THR A 719 -15.51 -6.10 -12.29
CA THR A 719 -16.34 -7.31 -12.44
C THR A 719 -15.77 -8.25 -13.48
N LYS A 720 -16.11 -9.55 -13.35
CA LYS A 720 -15.75 -10.56 -14.35
C LYS A 720 -16.25 -10.17 -15.73
N VAL A 721 -17.51 -9.76 -15.85
CA VAL A 721 -18.07 -9.28 -17.13
C VAL A 721 -17.32 -8.09 -17.72
N TRP A 722 -16.87 -7.14 -16.88
CA TRP A 722 -16.09 -6.00 -17.37
C TRP A 722 -14.74 -6.47 -17.93
N ARG A 723 -14.08 -7.39 -17.24
CA ARG A 723 -12.81 -7.95 -17.69
C ARG A 723 -12.99 -8.81 -18.95
N ASP A 724 -14.02 -9.65 -19.00
CA ASP A 724 -14.42 -10.43 -20.17
C ASP A 724 -14.59 -9.51 -21.39
N ALA A 725 -15.34 -8.41 -21.21
CA ALA A 725 -15.60 -7.46 -22.27
C ALA A 725 -14.32 -6.73 -22.73
N LEU A 726 -13.46 -6.32 -21.80
CA LEU A 726 -12.17 -5.70 -22.14
C LEU A 726 -11.27 -6.65 -22.93
N LEU A 727 -11.10 -7.88 -22.45
CA LEU A 727 -10.16 -8.85 -23.05
C LEU A 727 -10.65 -9.38 -24.40
N THR A 728 -11.96 -9.45 -24.61
CA THR A 728 -12.55 -9.86 -25.89
C THR A 728 -12.74 -8.69 -26.87
N GLY A 729 -12.62 -7.43 -26.40
CA GLY A 729 -12.77 -6.22 -27.20
C GLY A 729 -14.21 -5.75 -27.42
N GLU A 730 -15.11 -6.05 -26.47
CA GLU A 730 -16.47 -5.51 -26.40
C GLU A 730 -16.56 -4.15 -25.69
N LEU A 731 -15.55 -3.81 -24.87
CA LEU A 731 -15.28 -2.46 -24.34
C LEU A 731 -14.22 -1.77 -25.17
#